data_AF-A0A2V6BTJ0-F1
#
_entry.id   AF-A0A2V6BTJ0-F1
#
_cell.length_a   1.000
_cell.length_b   1.000
_cell.length_c   1.000
_cell.angle_alpha   90.00
_cell.angle_beta   90.00
_cell.angle_gamma   90.00
#
_symmetry.space_group_name_H-M   'P 1'
#
loop_
_entity.id
_entity.type
_entity.pdbx_description
1 polymer ?
#
loop_
_entity_poly.entity_id
_entity_poly.type
_entity_poly.pdbx_seq_one_letter_code
_entity_poly.pdbx_strand_id
1 'polypeptide(L)'
;MQGVPPDEVTPFVFSDPTGKRWPRLRLTLLIAGVLFFLATVVFVQTLFVTPKMNMPFSLRQLKGQLKALQKQNPANQLSPSSLLWQKFAAARQAAKRLAGAAPAPTARPRKKSPNNEVRLAFYANGDPYSYASLEQHAGQITHLCPEWMTVINGLGDLQIDGDTRLSKLTANKGIALMPLLTNLVGDTWQPEVIENLAHGPAQRQDRFIQRVLSVLRNAKAAGVVVDWQQIDPAYKKDITGFIDKFADALHDDNKELWLCVQPSQELDYIDFEALSDNVDRFVAMLFDETSDTDPPGPIASRSWFEGWVHVLLEDSDTKQWIFAIGSYGYDWTIGAKKAEMISFSEAMSRANDAEIESAEVQGPGYSPYFYFEDEDKEHAVWFLDAVTFLNQLREVRDKKAGGFALYRLGSEDPAIWDALNVPRDFKVDNQTQQALQLIKSTDTITDVGDGEIVTVDEDRTDGLRKLAVDADGYLTAKYVKFAEFPTLYHQGAGGEHQVAITFDDGPDPRWTPQVLDILKAANVKAAFFLVGVNAERYPRLVRRIVDEGHEIGNHTYYHPNLALCWPEHIRLELNATQLLLETITGRATTLFRPPYAADSSPTELNDLTPLKIAEDLNYLVVLESIDPQDWAKPGADVIVQRIKQQRRDGSIILLHDAGGDRSQTVEALPRILDWLHTRGDTVVPLSALLGTTRDAIMPLVQNNGQSLTRLVSRTGFRVYHSIEEFLWAFMIVATALVVVRTLIVIWLAYRFKRGPRTNFEEPISVMIAAYNEGKVIAETLRTLLATDYQGEIEVVVVDDGSRDQTATEIERVTNTDPRVRLLQQENRGKARALQRGLAVARHGIAVFIDGDTQCQRDTLPRLLEPFADARVGAVSGHAKVGNLRTFIARCQALEYTCGFNLDRRAYTRWDCITVVPGAISAVRKDAINEAGGLSLQTLAEDTDLTLSLHRHRQRIVYVPDAIAWTEAPESVRTLAKQRFRWAYGTLQCLWKHRDMVFNWNYRALGWFSLPSIWFFQIILVAITPMVDLFLLASLPFGAWNAVLPFVITFLAMDVLLATLACILEREPITRAWRILPMRLIYRPMLSYCIWKAILRAIKGAWVSWGKLERTASVPVRV
;
A
#
# COMPACT_ATOMS: atom_id res chain seq x y z
N MET A 1 3.84 56.87 1.59
CA MET A 1 4.93 57.85 1.38
C MET A 1 4.31 59.08 0.74
N GLN A 2 3.89 60.07 1.53
CA GLN A 2 3.25 61.29 1.01
C GLN A 2 3.81 62.57 1.66
N GLY A 3 5.08 62.58 2.11
CA GLY A 3 5.59 63.75 2.84
C GLY A 3 7.11 63.94 2.88
N VAL A 4 7.87 63.44 1.90
CA VAL A 4 9.31 63.77 1.80
C VAL A 4 9.58 64.32 0.40
N PRO A 5 10.25 65.48 0.25
CA PRO A 5 10.56 66.06 -1.05
C PRO A 5 11.44 65.11 -1.89
N PRO A 6 11.26 65.07 -3.23
CA PRO A 6 11.95 64.13 -4.11
C PRO A 6 13.47 64.34 -4.24
N ASP A 7 14.00 65.51 -3.87
CA ASP A 7 15.42 65.86 -4.07
C ASP A 7 16.37 65.43 -2.93
N GLU A 8 15.84 64.90 -1.81
CA GLU A 8 16.67 64.47 -0.65
C GLU A 8 16.82 62.94 -0.48
N VAL A 9 16.12 62.14 -1.27
CA VAL A 9 16.13 60.67 -1.11
C VAL A 9 17.12 60.04 -2.10
N THR A 10 18.33 59.72 -1.64
CA THR A 10 19.27 58.87 -2.39
C THR A 10 18.54 57.63 -2.91
N PRO A 11 18.48 57.38 -4.24
CA PRO A 11 17.74 56.25 -4.78
C PRO A 11 18.38 54.94 -4.31
N PHE A 12 17.61 54.13 -3.57
CA PHE A 12 18.05 52.84 -3.04
C PHE A 12 17.66 51.70 -3.99
N VAL A 13 18.36 50.57 -3.87
CA VAL A 13 18.11 49.38 -4.71
C VAL A 13 16.68 48.87 -4.46
N PHE A 14 15.95 48.65 -5.55
CA PHE A 14 14.53 48.31 -5.64
C PHE A 14 13.52 49.45 -5.56
N SER A 15 13.95 50.70 -5.31
CA SER A 15 13.04 51.87 -5.25
C SER A 15 12.05 51.89 -6.42
N ASP A 16 10.76 52.06 -6.10
CA ASP A 16 9.69 52.29 -7.07
C ASP A 16 9.05 53.66 -6.77
N PRO A 17 9.66 54.77 -7.23
CA PRO A 17 9.14 56.11 -6.99
C PRO A 17 7.75 56.32 -7.62
N THR A 18 7.37 55.50 -8.60
CA THR A 18 6.04 55.58 -9.25
C THR A 18 4.94 54.86 -8.46
N GLY A 19 5.30 53.94 -7.56
CA GLY A 19 4.38 53.09 -6.81
C GLY A 19 3.53 52.14 -7.67
N LYS A 20 3.80 52.00 -8.98
CA LYS A 20 2.97 51.24 -9.92
C LYS A 20 3.36 49.75 -9.99
N ARG A 21 4.55 49.34 -9.53
CA ARG A 21 5.05 47.96 -9.67
C ARG A 21 4.20 46.97 -8.86
N TRP A 22 3.94 47.26 -7.60
CA TRP A 22 3.17 46.37 -6.73
C TRP A 22 1.70 46.24 -7.10
N PRO A 23 0.94 47.32 -7.38
CA PRO A 23 -0.44 47.21 -7.81
C PRO A 23 -0.60 46.39 -9.11
N ARG A 24 0.29 46.60 -10.09
CA ARG A 24 0.28 45.83 -11.34
C ARG A 24 0.55 44.35 -11.08
N LEU A 25 1.62 44.01 -10.38
CA LEU A 25 1.93 42.61 -10.07
C LEU A 25 0.81 41.97 -9.23
N ARG A 26 0.28 42.68 -8.23
CA ARG A 26 -0.82 42.16 -7.39
C ARG A 26 -2.06 41.87 -8.23
N LEU A 27 -2.42 42.76 -9.16
CA LEU A 27 -3.53 42.53 -10.08
C LEU A 27 -3.26 41.34 -11.01
N THR A 28 -2.06 41.25 -11.59
CA THR A 28 -1.68 40.12 -12.45
C THR A 28 -1.69 38.79 -11.69
N LEU A 29 -1.14 38.75 -10.47
CA LEU A 29 -1.14 37.56 -9.61
C LEU A 29 -2.56 37.19 -9.16
N LEU A 30 -3.41 38.18 -8.87
CA LEU A 30 -4.81 37.94 -8.51
C LEU A 30 -5.57 37.35 -9.71
N ILE A 31 -5.43 37.95 -10.90
CA ILE A 31 -6.06 37.44 -12.13
C ILE A 31 -5.55 36.02 -12.43
N ALA A 32 -4.23 35.81 -12.41
CA ALA A 32 -3.64 34.50 -12.65
C ALA A 32 -4.08 33.47 -11.60
N GLY A 33 -4.13 33.86 -10.32
CA GLY A 33 -4.58 33.00 -9.24
C GLY A 33 -6.06 32.63 -9.34
N VAL A 34 -6.92 33.59 -9.70
CA VAL A 34 -8.35 33.33 -9.94
C VAL A 34 -8.54 32.43 -11.15
N LEU A 35 -7.83 32.68 -12.26
CA LEU A 35 -7.90 31.82 -13.46
C LEU A 35 -7.39 30.41 -13.16
N PHE A 36 -6.29 30.27 -12.42
CA PHE A 36 -5.76 28.98 -12.01
C PHE A 36 -6.73 28.24 -11.08
N PHE A 37 -7.31 28.93 -10.10
CA PHE A 37 -8.30 28.36 -9.20
C PHE A 37 -9.54 27.89 -9.97
N LEU A 38 -10.10 28.73 -10.85
CA LEU A 38 -11.23 28.35 -11.70
C LEU A 38 -10.90 27.16 -12.59
N ALA A 39 -9.74 27.17 -13.26
CA ALA A 39 -9.30 26.04 -14.10
C ALA A 39 -9.15 24.74 -13.29
N THR A 40 -8.61 24.82 -12.08
CA THR A 40 -8.47 23.67 -11.17
C THR A 40 -9.85 23.16 -10.72
N VAL A 41 -10.77 24.05 -10.35
CA VAL A 41 -12.14 23.68 -9.97
C VAL A 41 -12.85 22.99 -11.14
N VAL A 42 -12.77 23.55 -12.36
CA VAL A 42 -13.40 22.94 -13.53
C VAL A 42 -12.75 21.58 -13.83
N PHE A 43 -11.43 21.45 -13.74
CA PHE A 43 -10.73 20.17 -13.89
C PHE A 43 -11.18 19.14 -12.85
N VAL A 44 -11.17 19.49 -11.56
CA VAL A 44 -11.63 18.60 -10.49
C VAL A 44 -13.08 18.19 -10.70
N GLN A 45 -13.96 19.13 -11.06
CA GLN A 45 -15.35 18.83 -11.39
C GLN A 45 -15.47 17.80 -12.52
N THR A 46 -14.58 17.85 -13.53
CA THR A 46 -14.62 16.85 -14.61
C THR A 46 -14.36 15.42 -14.13
N LEU A 47 -13.57 15.22 -13.06
CA LEU A 47 -13.28 13.89 -12.50
C LEU A 47 -14.48 13.26 -11.78
N PHE A 48 -15.44 14.08 -11.36
CA PHE A 48 -16.69 13.65 -10.73
C PHE A 48 -17.83 13.43 -11.73
N VAL A 49 -17.64 13.78 -13.01
CA VAL A 49 -18.63 13.50 -14.05
C VAL A 49 -18.47 12.05 -14.50
N THR A 50 -19.47 11.22 -14.24
CA THR A 50 -19.44 9.82 -14.67
C THR A 50 -19.43 9.71 -16.20
N PRO A 51 -18.51 8.92 -16.77
CA PRO A 51 -18.49 8.67 -18.21
C PRO A 51 -19.76 7.90 -18.61
N LYS A 52 -20.44 8.36 -19.66
CA LYS A 52 -21.63 7.69 -20.18
C LYS A 52 -21.20 6.53 -21.06
N MET A 53 -21.11 5.35 -20.49
CA MET A 53 -20.87 4.11 -21.21
C MET A 53 -22.21 3.45 -21.56
N ASN A 54 -22.45 3.22 -22.85
CA ASN A 54 -23.64 2.50 -23.31
C ASN A 54 -23.25 1.03 -23.49
N MET A 55 -23.56 0.21 -22.48
CA MET A 55 -23.49 -1.24 -22.60
C MET A 55 -24.86 -1.80 -22.96
N PRO A 56 -24.95 -2.81 -23.84
CA PRO A 56 -26.18 -3.56 -24.05
C PRO A 56 -26.73 -4.07 -22.72
N PHE A 57 -28.04 -3.95 -22.52
CA PHE A 57 -28.71 -4.39 -21.30
C PHE A 57 -28.48 -5.87 -20.98
N SER A 58 -28.40 -6.72 -22.00
CA SER A 58 -28.09 -8.15 -21.88
C SER A 58 -26.72 -8.45 -21.27
N LEU A 59 -25.76 -7.53 -21.37
CA LEU A 59 -24.45 -7.65 -20.73
C LEU A 59 -24.42 -6.98 -19.34
N ARG A 60 -25.46 -6.20 -18.98
CA ARG A 60 -25.56 -5.54 -17.66
C ARG A 60 -26.35 -6.36 -16.65
N GLN A 61 -27.35 -7.10 -17.09
CA GLN A 61 -28.26 -7.80 -16.20
C GLN A 61 -28.17 -9.30 -16.51
N LEU A 62 -27.29 -9.98 -15.76
CA LEU A 62 -27.17 -11.44 -15.79
C LEU A 62 -28.29 -12.10 -14.96
N LYS A 63 -28.88 -11.35 -14.02
CA LYS A 63 -30.07 -11.72 -13.24
C LYS A 63 -31.30 -11.86 -14.16
N GLY A 64 -31.92 -13.04 -14.18
CA GLY A 64 -33.17 -13.31 -14.91
C GLY A 64 -33.03 -13.98 -16.28
N GLN A 65 -31.90 -14.63 -16.56
CA GLN A 65 -31.78 -15.56 -17.71
C GLN A 65 -32.56 -16.86 -17.46
N LEU A 66 -32.73 -17.23 -16.18
CA LEU A 66 -33.42 -18.44 -15.77
C LEU A 66 -34.94 -18.30 -15.90
N LYS A 67 -35.61 -19.34 -16.40
CA LYS A 67 -37.07 -19.39 -16.49
C LYS A 67 -37.62 -20.65 -15.84
N ALA A 68 -38.58 -20.51 -14.92
CA ALA A 68 -39.24 -21.65 -14.29
C ALA A 68 -39.84 -22.62 -15.32
N LEU A 69 -39.60 -23.92 -15.12
CA LEU A 69 -40.28 -25.00 -15.86
C LEU A 69 -41.19 -25.78 -14.91
N GLN A 70 -42.49 -25.81 -15.20
CA GLN A 70 -43.42 -26.68 -14.47
C GLN A 70 -43.36 -28.10 -15.02
N LYS A 71 -42.58 -28.97 -14.37
CA LYS A 71 -42.56 -30.41 -14.66
C LYS A 71 -42.99 -31.23 -13.45
N GLN A 72 -43.77 -32.29 -13.71
CA GLN A 72 -44.07 -33.29 -12.69
C GLN A 72 -42.83 -34.13 -12.41
N ASN A 73 -42.65 -34.49 -11.14
CA ASN A 73 -41.58 -35.35 -10.66
C ASN A 73 -41.37 -36.57 -11.58
N PRO A 74 -40.17 -36.79 -12.16
CA PRO A 74 -39.88 -38.05 -12.85
C PRO A 74 -39.73 -39.26 -11.91
N ALA A 75 -40.05 -39.13 -10.60
CA ALA A 75 -39.96 -40.12 -9.50
C ALA A 75 -40.56 -41.53 -9.70
N ASN A 76 -40.94 -41.93 -10.91
CA ASN A 76 -41.16 -43.34 -11.24
C ASN A 76 -39.93 -44.04 -11.84
N GLN A 77 -38.83 -43.34 -12.11
CA GLN A 77 -37.54 -43.99 -12.41
C GLN A 77 -36.70 -44.08 -11.15
N LEU A 78 -36.75 -45.24 -10.50
CA LEU A 78 -35.84 -45.61 -9.41
C LEU A 78 -34.41 -45.67 -9.97
N SER A 79 -33.48 -44.90 -9.39
CA SER A 79 -32.06 -45.01 -9.71
C SER A 79 -31.58 -46.46 -9.47
N PRO A 80 -30.67 -47.04 -10.27
CA PRO A 80 -30.14 -48.38 -10.03
C PRO A 80 -29.59 -48.59 -8.61
N SER A 81 -29.13 -47.51 -7.96
CA SER A 81 -28.60 -47.47 -6.59
C SER A 81 -29.68 -47.61 -5.49
N SER A 82 -30.91 -47.14 -5.76
CA SER A 82 -32.04 -47.04 -4.82
C SER A 82 -32.43 -48.37 -4.15
N LEU A 83 -32.16 -49.50 -4.82
CA LEU A 83 -32.48 -50.86 -4.36
C LEU A 83 -31.25 -51.67 -3.93
N LEU A 84 -30.05 -51.07 -3.89
CA LEU A 84 -28.81 -51.80 -3.57
C LEU A 84 -28.80 -52.36 -2.15
N TRP A 85 -29.38 -51.64 -1.18
CA TRP A 85 -29.49 -52.11 0.21
C TRP A 85 -30.26 -53.43 0.31
N GLN A 86 -31.26 -53.67 -0.55
CA GLN A 86 -32.02 -54.92 -0.58
C GLN A 86 -31.16 -56.09 -1.08
N LYS A 87 -30.34 -55.85 -2.11
CA LYS A 87 -29.39 -56.85 -2.62
C LYS A 87 -28.32 -57.17 -1.59
N PHE A 88 -27.78 -56.16 -0.92
CA PHE A 88 -26.78 -56.34 0.13
C PHE A 88 -27.37 -57.10 1.33
N ALA A 89 -28.57 -56.75 1.79
CA ALA A 89 -29.28 -57.48 2.84
C ALA A 89 -29.49 -58.97 2.47
N ALA A 90 -29.92 -59.24 1.24
CA ALA A 90 -30.10 -60.60 0.74
C ALA A 90 -28.77 -61.39 0.69
N ALA A 91 -27.68 -60.76 0.24
CA ALA A 91 -26.34 -61.36 0.22
C ALA A 91 -25.84 -61.70 1.64
N ARG A 92 -26.03 -60.79 2.60
CA ARG A 92 -25.65 -60.99 4.01
C ARG A 92 -26.43 -62.12 4.65
N GLN A 93 -27.74 -62.21 4.39
CA GLN A 93 -28.57 -63.31 4.85
C GLN A 93 -28.17 -64.65 4.20
N ALA A 94 -27.79 -64.66 2.92
CA ALA A 94 -27.30 -65.85 2.24
C ALA A 94 -25.94 -66.33 2.81
N ALA A 95 -25.01 -65.41 3.06
CA ALA A 95 -23.72 -65.71 3.69
C ALA A 95 -23.89 -66.32 5.09
N LYS A 96 -24.80 -65.77 5.91
CA LYS A 96 -25.15 -66.34 7.22
C LYS A 96 -25.72 -67.76 7.15
N ARG A 97 -26.52 -68.05 6.11
CA ARG A 97 -27.08 -69.40 5.90
C ARG A 97 -26.01 -70.42 5.50
N LEU A 98 -24.96 -69.98 4.79
CA LEU A 98 -23.83 -70.81 4.35
C LEU A 98 -22.79 -71.06 5.47
N ALA A 99 -22.61 -70.10 6.39
CA ALA A 99 -21.54 -70.13 7.39
C ALA A 99 -21.77 -71.05 8.60
N GLY A 100 -22.97 -71.61 8.79
CA GLY A 100 -23.29 -72.64 9.81
C GLY A 100 -22.68 -72.43 11.20
N ALA A 101 -23.38 -71.73 12.10
CA ALA A 101 -23.14 -71.62 13.56
C ALA A 101 -21.72 -71.99 14.06
N ALA A 102 -20.70 -71.24 13.64
CA ALA A 102 -19.37 -71.29 14.25
C ALA A 102 -19.38 -70.54 15.60
N PRO A 103 -18.59 -70.98 16.61
CA PRO A 103 -18.52 -70.30 17.89
C PRO A 103 -17.82 -68.93 17.72
N ALA A 104 -18.46 -67.89 18.26
CA ALA A 104 -17.92 -66.53 18.26
C ALA A 104 -16.53 -66.50 18.93
N PRO A 105 -15.54 -65.78 18.36
CA PRO A 105 -14.26 -65.56 19.03
C PRO A 105 -14.48 -64.84 20.37
N THR A 106 -13.64 -65.15 21.36
CA THR A 106 -13.66 -64.47 22.65
C THR A 106 -13.30 -62.99 22.48
N ALA A 107 -14.30 -62.13 22.61
CA ALA A 107 -14.16 -60.68 22.55
C ALA A 107 -13.10 -60.17 23.53
N ARG A 108 -12.11 -59.42 23.04
CA ARG A 108 -11.24 -58.60 23.89
C ARG A 108 -12.10 -57.54 24.61
N PRO A 109 -11.73 -57.10 25.83
CA PRO A 109 -12.52 -56.13 26.58
C PRO A 109 -12.61 -54.81 25.81
N ARG A 110 -13.78 -54.57 25.18
CA ARG A 110 -14.08 -53.35 24.44
C ARG A 110 -13.98 -52.14 25.36
N LYS A 111 -13.23 -51.11 24.93
CA LYS A 111 -13.30 -49.78 25.55
C LYS A 111 -14.73 -49.28 25.33
N LYS A 112 -15.53 -49.17 26.39
CA LYS A 112 -16.93 -48.72 26.28
C LYS A 112 -16.95 -47.35 25.59
N SER A 113 -17.61 -47.26 24.44
CA SER A 113 -17.85 -45.99 23.75
C SER A 113 -18.52 -44.98 24.69
N PRO A 114 -18.05 -43.72 24.73
CA PRO A 114 -18.65 -42.68 25.54
C PRO A 114 -20.14 -42.49 25.21
N ASN A 115 -20.93 -42.05 26.18
CA ASN A 115 -22.40 -41.94 26.07
C ASN A 115 -22.90 -40.70 25.28
N ASN A 116 -22.01 -39.83 24.79
CA ASN A 116 -22.40 -38.59 24.13
C ASN A 116 -22.51 -38.78 22.62
N GLU A 117 -23.57 -38.21 22.01
CA GLU A 117 -23.79 -38.19 20.56
C GLU A 117 -22.62 -37.51 19.84
N VAL A 118 -22.00 -38.24 18.90
CA VAL A 118 -20.98 -37.68 18.01
C VAL A 118 -21.65 -36.79 16.96
N ARG A 119 -21.06 -35.61 16.74
CA ARG A 119 -21.46 -34.62 15.76
C ARG A 119 -20.20 -34.25 14.97
N LEU A 120 -19.94 -35.05 13.94
CA LEU A 120 -18.79 -34.88 13.06
C LEU A 120 -19.15 -33.86 11.96
N ALA A 121 -18.23 -32.97 11.61
CA ALA A 121 -18.41 -32.05 10.50
C ALA A 121 -17.24 -32.19 9.52
N PHE A 122 -17.55 -32.43 8.24
CA PHE A 122 -16.55 -32.45 7.17
C PHE A 122 -16.22 -31.02 6.75
N TYR A 123 -14.93 -30.74 6.59
CA TYR A 123 -14.40 -29.43 6.28
C TYR A 123 -13.60 -29.49 4.98
N ALA A 124 -14.01 -28.70 3.98
CA ALA A 124 -13.28 -28.59 2.73
C ALA A 124 -12.10 -27.63 2.89
N ASN A 125 -10.91 -28.10 2.54
CA ASN A 125 -9.71 -27.28 2.62
C ASN A 125 -9.70 -26.20 1.52
N GLY A 126 -9.33 -24.98 1.89
CA GLY A 126 -9.32 -23.84 0.97
C GLY A 126 -10.69 -23.22 0.69
N ASP A 127 -11.77 -23.86 1.14
CA ASP A 127 -13.14 -23.32 1.04
C ASP A 127 -13.39 -22.29 2.17
N PRO A 128 -13.55 -20.99 1.84
CA PRO A 128 -13.81 -19.95 2.83
C PRO A 128 -15.16 -20.13 3.54
N TYR A 129 -16.16 -20.70 2.86
CA TYR A 129 -17.50 -20.90 3.41
C TYR A 129 -17.49 -22.00 4.50
N SER A 130 -16.72 -23.07 4.30
CA SER A 130 -16.44 -24.09 5.32
C SER A 130 -15.87 -23.50 6.62
N TYR A 131 -14.97 -22.51 6.51
CA TYR A 131 -14.38 -21.84 7.69
C TYR A 131 -15.36 -20.92 8.41
N ALA A 132 -16.15 -20.13 7.67
CA ALA A 132 -17.17 -19.25 8.23
C ALA A 132 -18.23 -20.04 9.02
N SER A 133 -18.76 -21.12 8.42
CA SER A 133 -19.70 -22.02 9.11
C SER A 133 -19.08 -22.65 10.36
N LEU A 134 -17.83 -23.13 10.28
CA LEU A 134 -17.12 -23.68 11.43
C LEU A 134 -17.01 -22.69 12.58
N GLU A 135 -16.62 -21.44 12.31
CA GLU A 135 -16.46 -20.43 13.37
C GLU A 135 -17.80 -20.10 14.05
N GLN A 136 -18.87 -20.01 13.27
CA GLN A 136 -20.22 -19.73 13.75
C GLN A 136 -20.78 -20.89 14.59
N HIS A 137 -20.55 -22.14 14.17
CA HIS A 137 -21.21 -23.32 14.73
C HIS A 137 -20.29 -24.23 15.58
N ALA A 138 -19.06 -23.80 15.86
CA ALA A 138 -18.07 -24.54 16.64
C ALA A 138 -18.59 -25.11 17.98
N GLY A 139 -19.53 -24.44 18.64
CA GLY A 139 -20.10 -24.89 19.91
C GLY A 139 -21.01 -26.12 19.82
N GLN A 140 -21.44 -26.50 18.61
CA GLN A 140 -22.36 -27.61 18.34
C GLN A 140 -21.66 -28.84 17.74
N ILE A 141 -20.40 -28.67 17.31
CA ILE A 141 -19.57 -29.69 16.67
C ILE A 141 -18.72 -30.39 17.74
N THR A 142 -18.64 -31.73 17.70
CA THR A 142 -17.76 -32.47 18.61
C THR A 142 -16.46 -32.92 17.93
N HIS A 143 -16.52 -33.23 16.64
CA HIS A 143 -15.37 -33.66 15.85
C HIS A 143 -15.33 -32.90 14.51
N LEU A 144 -14.14 -32.48 14.09
CA LEU A 144 -13.91 -31.82 12.80
C LEU A 144 -13.04 -32.71 11.91
N CYS A 145 -13.49 -32.96 10.68
CA CYS A 145 -12.81 -33.79 9.69
C CYS A 145 -12.37 -32.96 8.48
N PRO A 146 -11.15 -32.38 8.49
CA PRO A 146 -10.64 -31.64 7.34
C PRO A 146 -9.85 -32.52 6.35
N GLU A 147 -9.95 -32.19 5.06
CA GLU A 147 -9.32 -32.91 3.93
C GLU A 147 -7.80 -32.73 3.83
N TRP A 148 -7.03 -33.28 4.77
CA TRP A 148 -5.61 -32.93 4.94
C TRP A 148 -4.61 -33.84 4.27
N MET A 149 -4.93 -35.13 4.10
CA MET A 149 -3.94 -36.13 3.70
C MET A 149 -4.44 -36.94 2.50
N THR A 150 -3.63 -36.96 1.44
CA THR A 150 -3.89 -37.77 0.24
C THR A 150 -2.73 -38.72 -0.02
N VAL A 151 -3.03 -40.00 -0.28
CA VAL A 151 -2.02 -40.98 -0.70
C VAL A 151 -1.76 -40.82 -2.20
N ILE A 152 -0.54 -40.40 -2.57
CA ILE A 152 -0.24 -39.99 -3.96
C ILE A 152 0.46 -41.06 -4.80
N ASN A 153 0.96 -42.14 -4.18
CA ASN A 153 1.62 -43.23 -4.91
C ASN A 153 1.64 -44.55 -4.13
N GLY A 154 1.84 -45.67 -4.83
CA GLY A 154 1.91 -47.02 -4.25
C GLY A 154 3.12 -47.30 -3.34
N LEU A 155 3.99 -46.30 -3.11
CA LEU A 155 5.05 -46.37 -2.08
C LEU A 155 4.56 -45.88 -0.71
N GLY A 156 3.35 -45.31 -0.64
CA GLY A 156 2.80 -44.73 0.58
C GLY A 156 3.34 -43.33 0.89
N ASP A 157 3.69 -42.53 -0.12
CA ASP A 157 3.92 -41.10 0.07
C ASP A 157 2.59 -40.34 0.25
N LEU A 158 2.62 -39.30 1.07
CA LEU A 158 1.47 -38.46 1.40
C LEU A 158 1.67 -37.05 0.86
N GLN A 159 0.65 -36.51 0.20
CA GLN A 159 0.48 -35.07 0.06
C GLN A 159 -0.28 -34.57 1.28
N ILE A 160 0.24 -33.52 1.91
CA ILE A 160 -0.32 -32.94 3.13
C ILE A 160 -0.68 -31.49 2.84
N ASP A 161 -1.95 -31.15 2.99
CA ASP A 161 -2.46 -29.79 2.87
C ASP A 161 -3.13 -29.39 4.19
N GLY A 162 -2.34 -28.90 5.13
CA GLY A 162 -2.82 -28.62 6.48
C GLY A 162 -3.10 -27.14 6.71
N ASP A 163 -4.36 -26.77 6.98
CA ASP A 163 -4.68 -25.41 7.42
C ASP A 163 -4.28 -25.20 8.90
N THR A 164 -3.20 -24.45 9.08
CA THR A 164 -2.64 -24.13 10.41
C THR A 164 -3.59 -23.34 11.33
N ARG A 165 -4.61 -22.67 10.78
CA ARG A 165 -5.64 -21.95 11.57
C ARG A 165 -6.50 -22.92 12.37
N LEU A 166 -6.83 -24.08 11.80
CA LEU A 166 -7.77 -25.03 12.38
C LEU A 166 -7.27 -25.62 13.70
N SER A 167 -5.99 -25.99 13.80
CA SER A 167 -5.43 -26.57 15.03
C SER A 167 -5.56 -25.66 16.24
N LYS A 168 -5.50 -24.34 16.05
CA LYS A 168 -5.72 -23.36 17.13
C LYS A 168 -7.20 -23.22 17.46
N LEU A 169 -8.05 -23.14 16.44
CA LEU A 169 -9.50 -22.98 16.61
C LEU A 169 -10.12 -24.18 17.34
N THR A 170 -9.83 -25.41 16.88
CA THR A 170 -10.37 -26.64 17.47
C THR A 170 -9.91 -26.82 18.91
N ALA A 171 -8.62 -26.56 19.21
CA ALA A 171 -8.09 -26.61 20.57
C ALA A 171 -8.78 -25.59 21.50
N ASN A 172 -9.02 -24.36 21.03
CA ASN A 172 -9.69 -23.33 21.82
C ASN A 172 -11.16 -23.65 22.09
N LYS A 173 -11.84 -24.30 21.14
CA LYS A 173 -13.27 -24.63 21.23
C LYS A 173 -13.55 -26.01 21.81
N GLY A 174 -12.52 -26.83 22.04
CA GLY A 174 -12.66 -28.19 22.58
C GLY A 174 -13.19 -29.20 21.56
N ILE A 175 -12.96 -28.96 20.27
CA ILE A 175 -13.37 -29.85 19.17
C ILE A 175 -12.26 -30.86 18.90
N ALA A 176 -12.60 -32.14 18.77
CA ALA A 176 -11.64 -33.18 18.42
C ALA A 176 -11.29 -33.11 16.92
N LEU A 177 -10.02 -32.89 16.60
CA LEU A 177 -9.55 -32.85 15.22
C LEU A 177 -9.29 -34.28 14.71
N MET A 178 -9.93 -34.64 13.60
CA MET A 178 -9.89 -35.96 12.97
C MET A 178 -9.58 -35.82 11.46
N PRO A 179 -8.33 -35.53 11.06
CA PRO A 179 -7.98 -35.30 9.66
C PRO A 179 -8.38 -36.46 8.74
N LEU A 180 -8.92 -36.14 7.55
CA LEU A 180 -9.27 -37.12 6.52
C LEU A 180 -8.02 -37.61 5.79
N LEU A 181 -7.98 -38.92 5.55
CA LEU A 181 -6.97 -39.62 4.77
C LEU A 181 -7.63 -40.31 3.57
N THR A 182 -7.39 -39.79 2.37
CA THR A 182 -8.06 -40.24 1.14
C THR A 182 -7.08 -40.75 0.07
N ASN A 183 -7.58 -41.52 -0.90
CA ASN A 183 -6.90 -41.87 -2.15
C ASN A 183 -7.42 -41.10 -3.37
N LEU A 184 -8.09 -39.96 -3.15
CA LEU A 184 -8.55 -39.05 -4.19
C LEU A 184 -7.46 -38.02 -4.57
N VAL A 185 -6.99 -38.04 -5.82
CA VAL A 185 -6.02 -37.08 -6.36
C VAL A 185 -6.67 -36.25 -7.46
N GLY A 186 -6.96 -34.97 -7.17
CA GLY A 186 -7.87 -34.18 -8.01
C GLY A 186 -9.27 -34.82 -7.99
N ASP A 187 -9.86 -35.09 -9.15
CA ASP A 187 -11.18 -35.75 -9.26
C ASP A 187 -11.08 -37.25 -9.56
N THR A 188 -9.93 -37.88 -9.32
CA THR A 188 -9.69 -39.28 -9.68
C THR A 188 -9.24 -40.11 -8.49
N TRP A 189 -10.04 -41.11 -8.13
CA TRP A 189 -9.70 -42.13 -7.15
C TRP A 189 -8.53 -43.00 -7.63
N GLN A 190 -7.59 -43.28 -6.73
CA GLN A 190 -6.38 -44.06 -7.00
C GLN A 190 -6.41 -45.37 -6.18
N PRO A 191 -7.24 -46.37 -6.55
CA PRO A 191 -7.37 -47.60 -5.77
C PRO A 191 -6.08 -48.42 -5.74
N GLU A 192 -5.33 -48.46 -6.85
CA GLU A 192 -4.10 -49.25 -6.97
C GLU A 192 -3.03 -48.81 -5.96
N VAL A 193 -3.07 -47.54 -5.54
CA VAL A 193 -2.14 -46.99 -4.55
C VAL A 193 -2.35 -47.64 -3.18
N ILE A 194 -3.61 -47.83 -2.78
CA ILE A 194 -3.97 -48.44 -1.50
C ILE A 194 -3.79 -49.96 -1.57
N GLU A 195 -4.18 -50.58 -2.68
CA GLU A 195 -4.00 -52.02 -2.90
C GLU A 195 -2.51 -52.42 -2.84
N ASN A 196 -1.63 -51.67 -3.53
CA ASN A 196 -0.18 -51.90 -3.49
C ASN A 196 0.45 -51.61 -2.12
N LEU A 197 -0.15 -50.72 -1.32
CA LEU A 197 0.29 -50.44 0.03
C LEU A 197 -0.08 -51.59 0.97
N ALA A 198 -1.32 -52.06 0.90
CA ALA A 198 -1.84 -53.14 1.72
C ALA A 198 -1.17 -54.49 1.39
N HIS A 199 -1.03 -54.82 0.11
CA HIS A 199 -0.32 -56.03 -0.35
C HIS A 199 1.21 -55.93 -0.23
N GLY A 200 1.75 -54.73 0.03
CA GLY A 200 3.17 -54.46 0.06
C GLY A 200 3.93 -55.06 1.26
N PRO A 201 5.27 -55.05 1.25
CA PRO A 201 6.08 -55.55 2.37
C PRO A 201 5.80 -54.79 3.67
N ALA A 202 5.88 -55.47 4.83
CA ALA A 202 5.60 -54.89 6.15
C ALA A 202 6.34 -53.57 6.43
N GLN A 203 7.59 -53.44 5.96
CA GLN A 203 8.40 -52.22 6.10
C GLN A 203 7.79 -51.00 5.40
N ARG A 204 7.07 -51.19 4.28
CA ARG A 204 6.37 -50.13 3.55
C ARG A 204 5.14 -49.67 4.34
N GLN A 205 4.35 -50.63 4.82
CA GLN A 205 3.21 -50.37 5.70
C GLN A 205 3.65 -49.61 6.96
N ASP A 206 4.71 -50.04 7.63
CA ASP A 206 5.23 -49.39 8.84
C ASP A 206 5.65 -47.94 8.56
N ARG A 207 6.35 -47.70 7.44
CA ARG A 207 6.76 -46.35 7.04
C ARG A 207 5.56 -45.43 6.81
N PHE A 208 4.54 -45.93 6.14
CA PHE A 208 3.31 -45.19 5.91
C PHE A 208 2.62 -44.84 7.23
N ILE A 209 2.41 -45.83 8.11
CA ILE A 209 1.81 -45.64 9.43
C ILE A 209 2.56 -44.58 10.25
N GLN A 210 3.90 -44.65 10.28
CA GLN A 210 4.72 -43.66 11.01
C GLN A 210 4.61 -42.25 10.42
N ARG A 211 4.44 -42.11 9.10
CA ARG A 211 4.20 -40.80 8.47
C ARG A 211 2.84 -40.24 8.89
N VAL A 212 1.77 -41.02 8.83
CA VAL A 212 0.45 -40.57 9.29
C VAL A 212 0.51 -40.15 10.77
N LEU A 213 1.09 -40.98 11.65
CA LEU A 213 1.28 -40.64 13.06
C LEU A 213 2.05 -39.33 13.26
N SER A 214 3.08 -39.07 12.44
CA SER A 214 3.84 -37.81 12.52
C SER A 214 2.96 -36.58 12.24
N VAL A 215 2.06 -36.67 11.25
CA VAL A 215 1.09 -35.60 10.93
C VAL A 215 0.11 -35.40 12.08
N LEU A 216 -0.47 -36.49 12.60
CA LEU A 216 -1.44 -36.44 13.69
C LEU A 216 -0.83 -35.86 14.99
N ARG A 217 0.43 -36.21 15.29
CA ARG A 217 1.16 -35.66 16.46
C ARG A 217 1.42 -34.16 16.32
N ASN A 218 1.87 -33.72 15.15
CA ASN A 218 2.13 -32.30 14.88
C ASN A 218 0.85 -31.46 14.99
N ALA A 219 -0.27 -32.01 14.52
CA ALA A 219 -1.58 -31.38 14.56
C ALA A 219 -2.27 -31.45 15.93
N LYS A 220 -1.75 -32.27 16.86
CA LYS A 220 -2.44 -32.68 18.10
C LYS A 220 -3.84 -33.27 17.83
N ALA A 221 -3.98 -34.01 16.73
CA ALA A 221 -5.23 -34.66 16.34
C ALA A 221 -5.63 -35.78 17.33
N ALA A 222 -6.94 -36.02 17.45
CA ALA A 222 -7.52 -37.09 18.25
C ALA A 222 -7.45 -38.45 17.54
N GLY A 223 -7.38 -38.44 16.21
CA GLY A 223 -7.40 -39.64 15.39
C GLY A 223 -7.37 -39.29 13.90
N VAL A 224 -7.74 -40.24 13.05
CA VAL A 224 -7.81 -40.10 11.59
C VAL A 224 -9.11 -40.71 11.07
N VAL A 225 -9.71 -40.07 10.08
CA VAL A 225 -10.81 -40.64 9.29
C VAL A 225 -10.24 -41.13 7.97
N VAL A 226 -10.47 -42.40 7.63
CA VAL A 226 -9.97 -43.00 6.39
C VAL A 226 -11.11 -43.10 5.39
N ASP A 227 -10.94 -42.50 4.22
CA ASP A 227 -11.87 -42.61 3.09
C ASP A 227 -11.14 -43.17 1.87
N TRP A 228 -11.08 -44.49 1.79
CA TRP A 228 -10.51 -45.21 0.66
C TRP A 228 -11.62 -45.81 -0.17
N GLN A 229 -11.72 -45.40 -1.44
CA GLN A 229 -12.80 -45.83 -2.33
C GLN A 229 -12.28 -46.57 -3.56
N GLN A 230 -13.19 -47.29 -4.22
CA GLN A 230 -12.99 -48.07 -5.46
C GLN A 230 -11.98 -49.22 -5.34
N ILE A 231 -11.84 -49.80 -4.14
CA ILE A 231 -10.91 -50.91 -3.87
C ILE A 231 -11.47 -52.23 -4.39
N ASP A 232 -10.66 -52.99 -5.14
CA ASP A 232 -11.08 -54.30 -5.64
C ASP A 232 -11.32 -55.29 -4.47
N PRO A 233 -12.52 -55.91 -4.38
CA PRO A 233 -12.83 -56.93 -3.37
C PRO A 233 -11.82 -58.09 -3.29
N ALA A 234 -11.04 -58.36 -4.34
CA ALA A 234 -9.96 -59.36 -4.31
C ALA A 234 -8.91 -59.07 -3.23
N TYR A 235 -8.69 -57.80 -2.86
CA TYR A 235 -7.73 -57.40 -1.82
C TYR A 235 -8.33 -57.34 -0.41
N LYS A 236 -9.60 -57.72 -0.21
CA LYS A 236 -10.31 -57.68 1.08
C LYS A 236 -9.44 -58.15 2.26
N LYS A 237 -8.81 -59.32 2.13
CA LYS A 237 -7.98 -59.91 3.19
C LYS A 237 -6.73 -59.08 3.51
N ASP A 238 -6.05 -58.55 2.49
CA ASP A 238 -4.84 -57.74 2.65
C ASP A 238 -5.18 -56.38 3.26
N ILE A 239 -6.28 -55.77 2.81
CA ILE A 239 -6.80 -54.50 3.35
C ILE A 239 -7.23 -54.66 4.80
N THR A 240 -8.00 -55.70 5.14
CA THR A 240 -8.39 -56.00 6.53
C THR A 240 -7.15 -56.15 7.42
N GLY A 241 -6.16 -56.94 7.00
CA GLY A 241 -4.93 -57.12 7.78
C GLY A 241 -4.11 -55.84 7.94
N PHE A 242 -4.10 -54.96 6.93
CA PHE A 242 -3.43 -53.66 7.01
C PHE A 242 -4.18 -52.67 7.91
N ILE A 243 -5.51 -52.59 7.83
CA ILE A 243 -6.33 -51.73 8.69
C ILE A 243 -6.19 -52.16 10.16
N ASP A 244 -6.22 -53.46 10.46
CA ASP A 244 -5.97 -53.95 11.83
C ASP A 244 -4.62 -53.49 12.38
N LYS A 245 -3.56 -53.69 11.58
CA LYS A 245 -2.21 -53.24 11.93
C LYS A 245 -2.14 -51.71 12.10
N PHE A 246 -2.87 -50.97 11.30
CA PHE A 246 -2.92 -49.52 11.36
C PHE A 246 -3.67 -49.04 12.61
N ALA A 247 -4.79 -49.69 12.96
CA ALA A 247 -5.55 -49.43 14.17
C ALA A 247 -4.71 -49.65 15.44
N ASP A 248 -4.01 -50.80 15.53
CA ASP A 248 -3.12 -51.11 16.65
C ASP A 248 -2.07 -50.00 16.85
N ALA A 249 -1.42 -49.55 15.76
CA ALA A 249 -0.41 -48.51 15.83
C ALA A 249 -0.96 -47.12 16.21
N LEU A 250 -2.22 -46.82 15.84
CA LEU A 250 -2.91 -45.59 16.25
C LEU A 250 -3.28 -45.66 17.74
N HIS A 251 -3.81 -46.79 18.19
CA HIS A 251 -4.18 -47.00 19.59
C HIS A 251 -2.98 -46.93 20.54
N ASP A 252 -1.82 -47.44 20.12
CA ASP A 252 -0.54 -47.32 20.85
C ASP A 252 -0.10 -45.86 21.06
N ASP A 253 -0.48 -44.94 20.15
CA ASP A 253 -0.26 -43.49 20.27
C ASP A 253 -1.46 -42.73 20.84
N ASN A 254 -2.46 -43.46 21.39
CA ASN A 254 -3.73 -42.94 21.90
C ASN A 254 -4.47 -42.08 20.86
N LYS A 255 -4.56 -42.59 19.63
CA LYS A 255 -5.31 -42.03 18.50
C LYS A 255 -6.45 -42.96 18.11
N GLU A 256 -7.56 -42.40 17.62
CA GLU A 256 -8.69 -43.18 17.09
C GLU A 256 -8.57 -43.42 15.58
N LEU A 257 -9.13 -44.54 15.11
CA LEU A 257 -9.29 -44.86 13.68
C LEU A 257 -10.77 -44.93 13.31
N TRP A 258 -11.21 -44.04 12.42
CA TRP A 258 -12.57 -44.04 11.88
C TRP A 258 -12.52 -44.40 10.40
N LEU A 259 -13.39 -45.29 9.93
CA LEU A 259 -13.39 -45.77 8.55
C LEU A 259 -14.69 -45.33 7.84
N CYS A 260 -14.57 -44.59 6.74
CA CYS A 260 -15.69 -44.26 5.87
C CYS A 260 -16.18 -45.50 5.12
N VAL A 261 -17.50 -45.58 4.96
CA VAL A 261 -18.19 -46.68 4.33
C VAL A 261 -19.14 -46.09 3.29
N GLN A 262 -18.84 -46.33 2.02
CA GLN A 262 -19.70 -45.94 0.90
C GLN A 262 -20.67 -47.07 0.58
N PRO A 263 -21.99 -46.89 0.75
CA PRO A 263 -22.98 -47.90 0.40
C PRO A 263 -23.10 -48.06 -1.13
N SER A 264 -22.28 -48.94 -1.70
CA SER A 264 -22.23 -49.20 -3.15
C SER A 264 -22.29 -50.70 -3.47
N GLN A 265 -22.20 -51.06 -4.75
CA GLN A 265 -22.11 -52.46 -5.19
C GLN A 265 -20.83 -53.17 -4.71
N GLU A 266 -19.79 -52.40 -4.37
CA GLU A 266 -18.45 -52.89 -4.05
C GLU A 266 -18.22 -53.03 -2.54
N LEU A 267 -19.25 -52.82 -1.71
CA LEU A 267 -19.17 -52.87 -0.23
C LEU A 267 -18.56 -54.17 0.34
N ASP A 268 -18.44 -55.23 -0.47
CA ASP A 268 -17.82 -56.50 -0.10
C ASP A 268 -16.30 -56.42 0.15
N TYR A 269 -15.60 -55.34 -0.22
CA TYR A 269 -14.16 -55.21 0.08
C TYR A 269 -13.86 -54.99 1.59
N ILE A 270 -14.84 -54.55 2.39
CA ILE A 270 -14.70 -54.34 3.83
C ILE A 270 -15.18 -55.58 4.60
N ASP A 271 -14.33 -56.13 5.47
CA ASP A 271 -14.74 -57.15 6.45
C ASP A 271 -15.15 -56.50 7.77
N PHE A 272 -16.44 -56.15 7.90
CA PHE A 272 -16.98 -55.51 9.09
C PHE A 272 -16.82 -56.36 10.35
N GLU A 273 -16.94 -57.69 10.23
CA GLU A 273 -16.90 -58.58 11.39
C GLU A 273 -15.47 -58.64 11.95
N ALA A 274 -14.47 -58.76 11.07
CA ALA A 274 -13.06 -58.74 11.45
C ALA A 274 -12.60 -57.38 12.00
N LEU A 275 -13.03 -56.28 11.39
CA LEU A 275 -12.56 -54.93 11.76
C LEU A 275 -13.29 -54.33 12.96
N SER A 276 -14.48 -54.84 13.32
CA SER A 276 -15.32 -54.27 14.38
C SER A 276 -14.66 -54.21 15.76
N ASP A 277 -13.67 -55.06 16.04
CA ASP A 277 -12.99 -55.07 17.33
C ASP A 277 -11.85 -54.03 17.43
N ASN A 278 -11.30 -53.55 16.31
CA ASN A 278 -10.15 -52.63 16.27
C ASN A 278 -10.48 -51.23 15.70
N VAL A 279 -11.49 -51.10 14.83
CA VAL A 279 -11.93 -49.79 14.31
C VAL A 279 -12.80 -49.10 15.35
N ASP A 280 -12.51 -47.84 15.70
CA ASP A 280 -13.26 -47.12 16.74
C ASP A 280 -14.67 -46.72 16.26
N ARG A 281 -14.80 -46.29 14.99
CA ARG A 281 -16.08 -45.90 14.38
C ARG A 281 -16.12 -46.22 12.89
N PHE A 282 -17.31 -46.60 12.41
CA PHE A 282 -17.62 -46.63 10.98
C PHE A 282 -18.45 -45.39 10.63
N VAL A 283 -18.10 -44.70 9.54
CA VAL A 283 -18.80 -43.50 9.05
C VAL A 283 -19.51 -43.84 7.74
N ALA A 284 -20.81 -44.12 7.79
CA ALA A 284 -21.59 -44.44 6.60
C ALA A 284 -21.95 -43.17 5.84
N MET A 285 -21.50 -43.05 4.59
CA MET A 285 -21.73 -41.90 3.73
C MET A 285 -23.09 -42.05 3.04
N LEU A 286 -24.17 -41.57 3.68
CA LEU A 286 -25.55 -41.79 3.23
C LEU A 286 -26.09 -40.58 2.44
N PHE A 287 -25.43 -40.29 1.33
CA PHE A 287 -25.83 -39.33 0.31
C PHE A 287 -25.30 -39.82 -1.04
N ASP A 288 -25.53 -39.06 -2.12
CA ASP A 288 -25.26 -39.50 -3.50
C ASP A 288 -26.00 -40.81 -3.87
N GLU A 289 -27.25 -40.99 -3.42
CA GLU A 289 -28.15 -41.99 -4.01
C GLU A 289 -28.23 -41.77 -5.52
N THR A 290 -28.37 -40.51 -5.93
CA THR A 290 -28.20 -40.05 -7.30
C THR A 290 -26.98 -39.15 -7.33
N SER A 291 -25.92 -39.59 -8.01
CA SER A 291 -24.65 -38.86 -8.11
C SER A 291 -24.63 -37.86 -9.26
N ASP A 292 -23.58 -37.07 -9.34
CA ASP A 292 -23.30 -36.12 -10.42
C ASP A 292 -23.28 -36.75 -11.83
N THR A 293 -22.93 -38.03 -11.95
CA THR A 293 -22.90 -38.75 -13.24
C THR A 293 -24.21 -39.47 -13.58
N ASP A 294 -25.13 -39.58 -12.63
CA ASP A 294 -26.44 -40.20 -12.82
C ASP A 294 -27.44 -39.20 -13.44
N PRO A 295 -28.55 -39.67 -14.03
CA PRO A 295 -29.67 -38.81 -14.38
C PRO A 295 -30.32 -38.16 -13.15
N PRO A 296 -30.98 -36.99 -13.29
CA PRO A 296 -31.51 -36.22 -12.14
C PRO A 296 -32.45 -37.02 -11.23
N GLY A 297 -32.28 -36.90 -9.92
CA GLY A 297 -33.02 -37.65 -8.92
C GLY A 297 -32.71 -37.25 -7.48
N PRO A 298 -33.38 -37.86 -6.49
CA PRO A 298 -33.14 -37.56 -5.09
C PRO A 298 -31.72 -37.93 -4.67
N ILE A 299 -31.08 -37.04 -3.92
CA ILE A 299 -29.71 -37.22 -3.41
C ILE A 299 -29.68 -38.23 -2.24
N ALA A 300 -30.75 -38.27 -1.44
CA ALA A 300 -30.87 -39.20 -0.31
C ALA A 300 -32.34 -39.43 0.05
N SER A 301 -33.07 -40.19 -0.76
CA SER A 301 -34.49 -40.48 -0.53
C SER A 301 -34.73 -41.25 0.76
N ARG A 302 -35.91 -41.07 1.36
CA ARG A 302 -36.31 -41.77 2.60
C ARG A 302 -36.06 -43.28 2.54
N SER A 303 -36.58 -43.95 1.52
CA SER A 303 -36.53 -45.41 1.44
C SER A 303 -35.10 -45.95 1.32
N TRP A 304 -34.23 -45.22 0.63
CA TRP A 304 -32.84 -45.60 0.47
C TRP A 304 -32.04 -45.37 1.76
N PHE A 305 -32.20 -44.19 2.37
CA PHE A 305 -31.51 -43.82 3.60
C PHE A 305 -31.88 -44.78 4.76
N GLU A 306 -33.17 -44.95 5.03
CA GLU A 306 -33.66 -45.83 6.11
C GLU A 306 -33.28 -47.30 5.85
N GLY A 307 -33.31 -47.72 4.58
CA GLY A 307 -32.89 -49.06 4.16
C GLY A 307 -31.43 -49.34 4.52
N TRP A 308 -30.51 -48.43 4.19
CA TRP A 308 -29.10 -48.57 4.54
C TRP A 308 -28.84 -48.47 6.04
N VAL A 309 -29.47 -47.53 6.75
CA VAL A 309 -29.36 -47.45 8.22
C VAL A 309 -29.79 -48.77 8.86
N HIS A 310 -30.91 -49.35 8.43
CA HIS A 310 -31.39 -50.61 8.97
C HIS A 310 -30.39 -51.76 8.73
N VAL A 311 -29.88 -51.89 7.51
CA VAL A 311 -29.02 -53.03 7.12
C VAL A 311 -27.61 -52.93 7.74
N LEU A 312 -27.05 -51.73 7.88
CA LEU A 312 -25.73 -51.54 8.50
C LEU A 312 -25.78 -51.78 10.03
N LEU A 313 -26.90 -51.45 10.66
CA LEU A 313 -27.12 -51.67 12.10
C LEU A 313 -27.56 -53.08 12.46
N GLU A 314 -28.05 -53.86 11.50
CA GLU A 314 -28.37 -55.26 11.73
C GLU A 314 -27.11 -55.97 12.26
N ASP A 315 -27.21 -56.69 13.38
CA ASP A 315 -26.13 -57.45 14.04
C ASP A 315 -24.80 -56.72 14.33
N SER A 316 -24.77 -55.39 14.35
CA SER A 316 -23.57 -54.60 14.68
C SER A 316 -23.76 -53.80 15.98
N ASP A 317 -22.69 -53.24 16.54
CA ASP A 317 -22.81 -52.32 17.68
C ASP A 317 -23.27 -50.96 17.17
N THR A 318 -24.51 -50.59 17.46
CA THR A 318 -25.10 -49.33 16.96
C THR A 318 -24.30 -48.10 17.36
N LYS A 319 -23.60 -48.13 18.51
CA LYS A 319 -22.80 -47.00 19.00
C LYS A 319 -21.49 -46.80 18.23
N GLN A 320 -21.09 -47.78 17.41
CA GLN A 320 -19.89 -47.70 16.57
C GLN A 320 -20.17 -46.97 15.25
N TRP A 321 -21.44 -46.87 14.85
CA TRP A 321 -21.84 -46.27 13.58
C TRP A 321 -22.16 -44.78 13.71
N ILE A 322 -21.55 -44.00 12.82
CA ILE A 322 -21.85 -42.61 12.55
C ILE A 322 -22.45 -42.54 11.14
N PHE A 323 -23.57 -41.86 10.96
CA PHE A 323 -24.19 -41.69 9.66
C PHE A 323 -23.95 -40.28 9.14
N ALA A 324 -23.20 -40.16 8.04
CA ALA A 324 -22.99 -38.89 7.38
C ALA A 324 -24.20 -38.54 6.52
N ILE A 325 -24.69 -37.32 6.73
CA ILE A 325 -25.87 -36.74 6.09
C ILE A 325 -25.39 -35.60 5.19
N GLY A 326 -25.82 -35.62 3.94
CA GLY A 326 -25.50 -34.59 2.96
C GLY A 326 -26.16 -33.25 3.27
N SER A 327 -25.51 -32.15 2.91
CA SER A 327 -26.01 -30.78 3.07
C SER A 327 -25.71 -29.92 1.85
N TYR A 328 -25.95 -30.46 0.66
CA TYR A 328 -25.73 -29.83 -0.63
C TYR A 328 -26.84 -30.23 -1.62
N GLY A 329 -26.77 -29.70 -2.83
CA GLY A 329 -27.60 -30.07 -3.96
C GLY A 329 -26.78 -30.38 -5.21
N TYR A 330 -27.47 -30.78 -6.26
CA TYR A 330 -26.92 -30.90 -7.60
C TYR A 330 -27.81 -30.14 -8.58
N ASP A 331 -27.17 -29.45 -9.52
CA ASP A 331 -27.78 -28.87 -10.71
C ASP A 331 -27.37 -29.69 -11.94
N TRP A 332 -28.31 -30.44 -12.50
CA TRP A 332 -28.10 -31.20 -13.73
C TRP A 332 -28.55 -30.40 -14.94
N THR A 333 -27.61 -30.03 -15.80
CA THR A 333 -27.92 -29.65 -17.17
C THR A 333 -28.30 -30.89 -17.98
N ILE A 334 -29.53 -30.94 -18.50
CA ILE A 334 -30.04 -32.09 -19.25
C ILE A 334 -29.21 -32.30 -20.52
N GLY A 335 -28.58 -33.48 -20.63
CA GLY A 335 -27.69 -33.85 -21.74
C GLY A 335 -26.20 -33.58 -21.50
N ALA A 336 -25.84 -32.95 -20.37
CA ALA A 336 -24.45 -32.88 -19.92
C ALA A 336 -23.96 -34.24 -19.37
N LYS A 337 -22.64 -34.40 -19.26
CA LYS A 337 -22.01 -35.64 -18.76
C LYS A 337 -21.96 -35.73 -17.24
N LYS A 338 -22.03 -34.59 -16.55
CA LYS A 338 -21.83 -34.46 -15.10
C LYS A 338 -22.67 -33.26 -14.59
N ALA A 339 -23.25 -33.39 -13.41
CA ALA A 339 -23.94 -32.32 -12.69
C ALA A 339 -22.97 -31.44 -11.92
N GLU A 340 -23.40 -30.21 -11.64
CA GLU A 340 -22.69 -29.29 -10.75
C GLU A 340 -23.16 -29.53 -9.31
N MET A 341 -22.23 -29.68 -8.36
CA MET A 341 -22.57 -29.71 -6.93
C MET A 341 -22.76 -28.28 -6.44
N ILE A 342 -23.88 -28.01 -5.79
CA ILE A 342 -24.29 -26.66 -5.41
C ILE A 342 -24.61 -26.57 -3.92
N SER A 343 -24.38 -25.41 -3.30
CA SER A 343 -24.79 -25.16 -1.91
C SER A 343 -26.30 -24.96 -1.77
N PHE A 344 -26.83 -25.05 -0.54
CA PHE A 344 -28.22 -24.72 -0.26
C PHE A 344 -28.54 -23.27 -0.64
N SER A 345 -27.64 -22.33 -0.31
CA SER A 345 -27.80 -20.92 -0.63
C SER A 345 -27.82 -20.67 -2.14
N GLU A 346 -26.97 -21.35 -2.91
CA GLU A 346 -27.01 -21.28 -4.38
C GLU A 346 -28.29 -21.88 -4.97
N ALA A 347 -28.81 -22.97 -4.41
CA ALA A 347 -30.10 -23.52 -4.83
C ALA A 347 -31.25 -22.52 -4.58
N MET A 348 -31.20 -21.76 -3.48
CA MET A 348 -32.16 -20.70 -3.20
C MET A 348 -32.02 -19.52 -4.18
N SER A 349 -30.80 -19.07 -4.46
CA SER A 349 -30.52 -18.00 -5.44
C SER A 349 -31.03 -18.39 -6.83
N ARG A 350 -30.66 -19.57 -7.34
CA ARG A 350 -31.17 -20.11 -8.62
C ARG A 350 -32.70 -20.19 -8.67
N ALA A 351 -33.34 -20.65 -7.59
CA ALA A 351 -34.81 -20.73 -7.53
C ALA A 351 -35.48 -19.34 -7.53
N ASN A 352 -34.87 -18.37 -6.85
CA ASN A 352 -35.36 -17.00 -6.81
C ASN A 352 -35.21 -16.33 -8.19
N ASP A 353 -34.07 -16.50 -8.84
CA ASP A 353 -33.78 -15.91 -10.16
C ASP A 353 -34.60 -16.52 -11.28
N ALA A 354 -34.91 -17.81 -11.17
CA ALA A 354 -35.83 -18.50 -12.08
C ALA A 354 -37.31 -18.20 -11.80
N GLU A 355 -37.62 -17.41 -10.78
CA GLU A 355 -38.98 -17.08 -10.31
C GLU A 355 -39.81 -18.35 -9.98
N ILE A 356 -39.19 -19.35 -9.34
CA ILE A 356 -39.88 -20.58 -8.94
C ILE A 356 -41.00 -20.25 -7.93
N GLU A 357 -42.24 -20.64 -8.26
CA GLU A 357 -43.40 -20.33 -7.41
C GLU A 357 -43.39 -21.10 -6.07
N SER A 358 -42.99 -22.38 -6.09
CA SER A 358 -42.87 -23.21 -4.89
C SER A 358 -42.06 -24.48 -5.14
N ALA A 359 -41.37 -24.95 -4.11
CA ALA A 359 -40.80 -26.30 -4.01
C ALA A 359 -41.36 -27.01 -2.77
N GLU A 360 -41.44 -28.34 -2.78
CA GLU A 360 -42.08 -29.11 -1.71
C GLU A 360 -41.22 -30.29 -1.25
N VAL A 361 -41.11 -30.46 0.06
CA VAL A 361 -40.58 -31.67 0.70
C VAL A 361 -41.77 -32.53 1.10
N GLN A 362 -42.05 -33.58 0.32
CA GLN A 362 -43.18 -34.47 0.54
C GLN A 362 -42.88 -35.92 0.14
N GLY A 363 -43.72 -36.84 0.61
CA GLY A 363 -43.62 -38.26 0.26
C GLY A 363 -43.80 -38.53 -1.24
N PRO A 364 -43.21 -39.63 -1.77
CA PRO A 364 -42.52 -40.69 -1.02
C PRO A 364 -41.02 -40.44 -0.76
N GLY A 365 -40.40 -39.47 -1.44
CA GLY A 365 -38.94 -39.25 -1.41
C GLY A 365 -38.46 -38.29 -0.31
N TYR A 366 -39.29 -37.29 0.07
CA TYR A 366 -38.94 -36.22 1.01
C TYR A 366 -37.67 -35.45 0.63
N SER A 367 -37.49 -35.19 -0.67
CA SER A 367 -36.41 -34.35 -1.19
C SER A 367 -37.02 -33.26 -2.07
N PRO A 368 -36.69 -31.98 -1.83
CA PRO A 368 -37.15 -30.88 -2.67
C PRO A 368 -36.41 -30.83 -4.00
N TYR A 369 -37.11 -30.36 -5.03
CA TYR A 369 -36.55 -30.17 -6.36
C TYR A 369 -37.30 -29.06 -7.11
N PHE A 370 -36.67 -28.51 -8.14
CA PHE A 370 -37.30 -27.63 -9.12
C PHE A 370 -36.59 -27.74 -10.48
N TYR A 371 -37.24 -27.25 -11.52
CA TYR A 371 -36.70 -27.20 -12.88
C TYR A 371 -36.72 -25.78 -13.39
N PHE A 372 -35.68 -25.40 -14.12
CA PHE A 372 -35.63 -24.14 -14.83
C PHE A 372 -34.94 -24.32 -16.19
N GLU A 373 -35.07 -23.32 -17.04
CA GLU A 373 -34.42 -23.20 -18.33
C GLU A 373 -33.42 -22.06 -18.24
N ASP A 374 -32.15 -22.31 -18.60
CA ASP A 374 -31.13 -21.28 -18.79
C ASP A 374 -30.77 -21.21 -20.26
N GLU A 375 -30.98 -20.04 -20.85
CA GLU A 375 -30.96 -19.79 -22.30
C GLU A 375 -31.91 -20.74 -23.08
N ASP A 376 -31.42 -21.93 -23.46
CA ASP A 376 -32.13 -23.01 -24.17
C ASP A 376 -31.80 -24.41 -23.58
N LYS A 377 -31.11 -24.46 -22.42
CA LYS A 377 -30.76 -25.70 -21.73
C LYS A 377 -31.69 -25.90 -20.55
N GLU A 378 -32.21 -27.10 -20.42
CA GLU A 378 -33.01 -27.48 -19.27
C GLU A 378 -32.11 -27.88 -18.10
N HIS A 379 -32.46 -27.40 -16.91
CA HIS A 379 -31.79 -27.70 -15.66
C HIS A 379 -32.75 -28.36 -14.67
N ALA A 380 -32.22 -29.32 -13.90
CA ALA A 380 -32.95 -30.00 -12.84
C ALA A 380 -32.15 -29.86 -11.54
N VAL A 381 -32.72 -29.19 -10.54
CA VAL A 381 -32.07 -29.01 -9.25
C VAL A 381 -32.74 -29.89 -8.22
N TRP A 382 -31.95 -30.73 -7.55
CA TRP A 382 -32.33 -31.42 -6.33
C TRP A 382 -31.40 -30.99 -5.21
N PHE A 383 -31.94 -30.76 -4.02
CA PHE A 383 -31.13 -30.27 -2.89
C PHE A 383 -31.58 -30.86 -1.57
N LEU A 384 -30.71 -30.80 -0.57
CA LEU A 384 -30.98 -31.21 0.79
C LEU A 384 -31.18 -29.96 1.66
N ASP A 385 -32.13 -30.02 2.60
CA ASP A 385 -32.49 -28.92 3.47
C ASP A 385 -32.61 -29.35 4.94
N ALA A 386 -32.85 -28.40 5.86
CA ALA A 386 -33.00 -28.72 7.27
C ALA A 386 -34.15 -29.70 7.57
N VAL A 387 -35.17 -29.75 6.71
CA VAL A 387 -36.34 -30.64 6.88
C VAL A 387 -35.99 -32.08 6.52
N THR A 388 -35.30 -32.26 5.39
CA THR A 388 -34.74 -33.54 4.95
C THR A 388 -33.75 -34.07 5.99
N PHE A 389 -32.84 -33.19 6.45
CA PHE A 389 -31.87 -33.49 7.51
C PHE A 389 -32.55 -33.94 8.81
N LEU A 390 -33.61 -33.24 9.27
CA LEU A 390 -34.34 -33.62 10.48
C LEU A 390 -35.02 -34.99 10.38
N ASN A 391 -35.61 -35.31 9.21
CA ASN A 391 -36.21 -36.62 8.97
C ASN A 391 -35.16 -37.74 9.03
N GLN A 392 -33.98 -37.53 8.44
CA GLN A 392 -32.87 -38.48 8.46
C GLN A 392 -32.25 -38.60 9.87
N LEU A 393 -32.03 -37.48 10.55
CA LEU A 393 -31.49 -37.43 11.90
C LEU A 393 -32.42 -38.13 12.91
N ARG A 394 -33.74 -38.03 12.72
CA ARG A 394 -34.73 -38.77 13.51
C ARG A 394 -34.45 -40.28 13.43
N GLU A 395 -34.28 -40.82 12.23
CA GLU A 395 -34.01 -42.25 12.04
C GLU A 395 -32.71 -42.68 12.71
N VAL A 396 -31.63 -41.92 12.52
CA VAL A 396 -30.32 -42.17 13.16
C VAL A 396 -30.45 -42.23 14.68
N ARG A 397 -31.21 -41.30 15.27
CA ARG A 397 -31.46 -41.22 16.71
C ARG A 397 -32.40 -42.31 17.22
N ASP A 398 -33.39 -42.72 16.42
CA ASP A 398 -34.33 -43.80 16.76
C ASP A 398 -33.66 -45.16 16.80
N LYS A 399 -32.71 -45.41 15.90
CA LYS A 399 -31.88 -46.61 15.93
C LYS A 399 -30.74 -46.56 16.96
N LYS A 400 -30.61 -45.45 17.70
CA LYS A 400 -29.60 -45.24 18.75
C LYS A 400 -28.17 -45.45 18.22
N ALA A 401 -27.89 -44.88 17.05
CA ALA A 401 -26.55 -44.84 16.49
C ALA A 401 -25.58 -44.05 17.38
N GLY A 402 -24.27 -44.15 17.12
CA GLY A 402 -23.22 -43.40 17.84
C GLY A 402 -23.26 -41.89 17.59
N GLY A 403 -23.86 -41.47 16.48
CA GLY A 403 -24.05 -40.07 16.13
C GLY A 403 -24.28 -39.88 14.62
N PHE A 404 -24.08 -38.65 14.17
CA PHE A 404 -24.17 -38.28 12.75
C PHE A 404 -22.94 -37.45 12.33
N ALA A 405 -22.75 -37.37 11.02
CA ALA A 405 -21.82 -36.42 10.41
C ALA A 405 -22.55 -35.49 9.43
N LEU A 406 -22.08 -34.26 9.26
CA LEU A 406 -22.57 -33.33 8.25
C LEU A 406 -21.54 -33.24 7.12
N TYR A 407 -21.98 -33.50 5.88
CA TYR A 407 -21.16 -33.41 4.68
C TYR A 407 -21.77 -32.39 3.70
N ARG A 408 -21.27 -31.15 3.61
CA ARG A 408 -20.11 -30.58 4.32
C ARG A 408 -20.42 -29.18 4.85
N LEU A 409 -19.54 -28.65 5.72
CA LEU A 409 -19.65 -27.29 6.22
C LEU A 409 -19.59 -26.27 5.07
N GLY A 410 -20.32 -25.18 5.20
CA GLY A 410 -20.38 -24.09 4.23
C GLY A 410 -21.45 -24.28 3.15
N SER A 411 -21.91 -25.50 2.88
CA SER A 411 -22.95 -25.76 1.88
C SER A 411 -24.36 -25.90 2.46
N GLU A 412 -24.48 -25.99 3.78
CA GLU A 412 -25.71 -26.38 4.45
C GLU A 412 -26.82 -25.31 4.49
N ASP A 413 -28.05 -25.76 4.71
CA ASP A 413 -29.14 -24.88 5.16
C ASP A 413 -28.78 -24.29 6.54
N PRO A 414 -28.74 -22.95 6.70
CA PRO A 414 -28.37 -22.30 7.97
C PRO A 414 -29.21 -22.76 9.17
N ALA A 415 -30.45 -23.22 8.93
CA ALA A 415 -31.33 -23.70 9.98
C ALA A 415 -30.96 -25.10 10.53
N ILE A 416 -30.06 -25.86 9.88
CA ILE A 416 -29.65 -27.21 10.33
C ILE A 416 -29.10 -27.19 11.75
N TRP A 417 -28.29 -26.19 12.08
CA TRP A 417 -27.68 -26.07 13.39
C TRP A 417 -28.71 -25.75 14.49
N ASP A 418 -29.69 -24.89 14.18
CA ASP A 418 -30.82 -24.61 15.08
C ASP A 418 -31.74 -25.83 15.23
N ALA A 419 -31.84 -26.64 14.17
CA ALA A 419 -32.68 -27.84 14.13
C ALA A 419 -32.17 -29.00 15.01
N LEU A 420 -30.89 -29.02 15.42
CA LEU A 420 -30.33 -30.13 16.19
C LEU A 420 -31.06 -30.42 17.51
N ASN A 421 -31.70 -29.41 18.10
CA ASN A 421 -32.42 -29.50 19.38
C ASN A 421 -33.90 -29.91 19.22
N VAL A 422 -34.37 -30.11 17.99
CA VAL A 422 -35.77 -30.47 17.71
C VAL A 422 -36.06 -31.90 18.21
N PRO A 423 -37.14 -32.11 18.99
CA PRO A 423 -37.56 -33.42 19.44
C PRO A 423 -38.08 -34.29 18.28
N ARG A 424 -37.98 -35.60 18.47
CA ARG A 424 -38.23 -36.62 17.42
C ARG A 424 -39.68 -36.70 16.94
N ASP A 425 -40.62 -36.25 17.76
CA ASP A 425 -42.04 -36.18 17.41
C ASP A 425 -42.42 -34.87 16.70
N PHE A 426 -41.43 -34.02 16.41
CA PHE A 426 -41.56 -32.71 15.77
C PHE A 426 -42.53 -31.76 16.48
N LYS A 427 -42.88 -32.05 17.74
CA LYS A 427 -43.69 -31.16 18.57
C LYS A 427 -42.80 -30.11 19.20
N VAL A 428 -42.67 -29.00 18.50
CA VAL A 428 -41.86 -27.86 18.92
C VAL A 428 -42.74 -26.73 19.43
N ASP A 429 -42.18 -25.88 20.27
CA ASP A 429 -42.79 -24.62 20.63
C ASP A 429 -42.85 -23.67 19.41
N ASN A 430 -43.70 -22.65 19.50
CA ASN A 430 -43.90 -21.69 18.39
C ASN A 430 -42.62 -20.97 17.98
N GLN A 431 -41.68 -20.73 18.90
CA GLN A 431 -40.44 -20.00 18.60
C GLN A 431 -39.49 -20.88 17.77
N THR A 432 -39.32 -22.14 18.16
CA THR A 432 -38.56 -23.13 17.39
C THR A 432 -39.21 -23.39 16.02
N GLN A 433 -40.55 -23.47 15.95
CA GLN A 433 -41.27 -23.61 14.68
C GLN A 433 -41.05 -22.40 13.75
N GLN A 434 -41.05 -21.18 14.29
CA GLN A 434 -40.77 -19.96 13.51
C GLN A 434 -39.32 -19.93 13.02
N ALA A 435 -38.36 -20.34 13.85
CA ALA A 435 -36.95 -20.42 13.47
C ALA A 435 -36.69 -21.39 12.31
N LEU A 436 -37.38 -22.54 12.28
CA LEU A 436 -37.25 -23.51 11.18
C LEU A 436 -38.00 -23.06 9.90
N GLN A 437 -39.07 -22.26 10.03
CA GLN A 437 -39.84 -21.76 8.88
C GLN A 437 -39.17 -20.58 8.19
N LEU A 438 -38.47 -19.72 8.94
CA LEU A 438 -37.74 -18.57 8.42
C LEU A 438 -36.36 -19.03 7.91
N ILE A 439 -36.09 -18.83 6.63
CA ILE A 439 -34.79 -19.10 6.03
C ILE A 439 -34.04 -17.78 6.03
N LYS A 440 -33.16 -17.59 7.02
CA LYS A 440 -32.42 -16.33 7.17
C LYS A 440 -31.41 -16.18 6.04
N SER A 441 -31.43 -15.02 5.39
CA SER A 441 -30.32 -14.59 4.54
C SER A 441 -29.09 -14.33 5.42
N THR A 442 -27.89 -14.64 4.89
CA THR A 442 -26.61 -14.46 5.59
C THR A 442 -25.65 -13.63 4.75
N ASP A 443 -24.48 -13.31 5.29
CA ASP A 443 -23.40 -12.64 4.55
C ASP A 443 -22.65 -13.60 3.60
N THR A 444 -23.08 -14.86 3.51
CA THR A 444 -22.51 -15.86 2.59
C THR A 444 -22.75 -15.41 1.16
N ILE A 445 -21.66 -15.26 0.42
CA ILE A 445 -21.68 -14.92 -1.00
C ILE A 445 -21.94 -16.22 -1.76
N THR A 446 -22.84 -16.19 -2.74
CA THR A 446 -23.14 -17.35 -3.60
C THR A 446 -22.69 -17.08 -5.01
N ASP A 447 -22.22 -18.12 -5.70
CA ASP A 447 -21.78 -18.05 -7.09
C ASP A 447 -22.84 -18.73 -7.99
N VAL A 448 -23.29 -18.06 -9.06
CA VAL A 448 -24.27 -18.60 -10.02
C VAL A 448 -23.74 -18.45 -11.44
N GLY A 449 -23.68 -19.57 -12.18
CA GLY A 449 -23.19 -19.62 -13.56
C GLY A 449 -21.68 -19.93 -13.66
N ASP A 450 -21.15 -19.92 -14.87
CA ASP A 450 -19.77 -20.30 -15.17
C ASP A 450 -18.98 -19.17 -15.86
N GLY A 451 -17.71 -19.01 -15.48
CA GLY A 451 -16.75 -18.10 -16.10
C GLY A 451 -16.23 -17.01 -15.17
N GLU A 452 -15.33 -16.17 -15.66
CA GLU A 452 -14.54 -15.24 -14.85
C GLU A 452 -15.02 -13.80 -14.93
N ILE A 453 -16.11 -13.52 -15.64
CA ILE A 453 -16.68 -12.17 -15.76
C ILE A 453 -17.91 -12.11 -14.88
N VAL A 454 -17.92 -11.20 -13.92
CA VAL A 454 -18.91 -11.19 -12.83
C VAL A 454 -19.77 -9.93 -12.80
N THR A 455 -21.03 -10.11 -12.38
CA THR A 455 -21.91 -9.03 -11.89
C THR A 455 -22.36 -9.31 -10.47
N VAL A 456 -22.60 -8.27 -9.69
CA VAL A 456 -22.82 -8.39 -8.25
C VAL A 456 -24.25 -7.97 -7.87
N ASP A 457 -24.92 -8.88 -7.17
CA ASP A 457 -26.16 -8.58 -6.48
C ASP A 457 -25.94 -8.64 -4.97
N GLU A 458 -26.23 -7.53 -4.29
CA GLU A 458 -26.09 -7.40 -2.84
C GLU A 458 -27.45 -7.56 -2.11
N ASP A 459 -28.52 -7.89 -2.85
CA ASP A 459 -29.87 -8.03 -2.30
C ASP A 459 -29.92 -9.14 -1.24
N ARG A 460 -30.69 -8.87 -0.19
CA ARG A 460 -30.87 -9.77 0.94
C ARG A 460 -32.31 -9.77 1.34
N THR A 461 -32.94 -10.92 1.20
CA THR A 461 -34.27 -11.10 1.72
C THR A 461 -34.45 -12.49 2.30
N ASP A 462 -35.05 -12.56 3.48
CA ASP A 462 -35.33 -13.84 4.12
C ASP A 462 -36.35 -14.64 3.30
N GLY A 463 -36.12 -15.94 3.23
CA GLY A 463 -37.05 -16.92 2.66
C GLY A 463 -38.04 -17.42 3.70
N LEU A 464 -39.08 -18.12 3.23
CA LEU A 464 -40.12 -18.69 4.07
C LEU A 464 -40.53 -20.06 3.53
N ARG A 465 -40.40 -21.08 4.38
CA ARG A 465 -41.05 -22.38 4.20
C ARG A 465 -42.11 -22.60 5.26
N LYS A 466 -43.23 -23.23 4.88
CA LYS A 466 -44.27 -23.68 5.80
C LYS A 466 -44.07 -25.14 6.13
N LEU A 467 -44.07 -25.47 7.42
CA LEU A 467 -43.85 -26.83 7.90
C LEU A 467 -45.17 -27.49 8.28
N ALA A 468 -45.30 -28.78 7.98
CA ALA A 468 -46.39 -29.63 8.44
C ALA A 468 -45.86 -31.05 8.73
N VAL A 469 -46.60 -31.83 9.50
CA VAL A 469 -46.32 -33.27 9.69
C VAL A 469 -47.38 -34.05 8.95
N ASP A 470 -46.97 -34.99 8.11
CA ASP A 470 -47.89 -35.82 7.33
C ASP A 470 -48.50 -36.97 8.15
N ALA A 471 -49.35 -37.77 7.49
CA ALA A 471 -50.03 -38.90 8.13
C ALA A 471 -49.08 -40.02 8.59
N ASP A 472 -47.90 -40.13 7.97
CA ASP A 472 -46.86 -41.10 8.32
C ASP A 472 -45.92 -40.55 9.43
N GLY A 473 -46.18 -39.33 9.90
CA GLY A 473 -45.43 -38.68 10.96
C GLY A 473 -44.12 -38.03 10.50
N TYR A 474 -43.90 -37.85 9.19
CA TYR A 474 -42.70 -37.19 8.65
C TYR A 474 -42.90 -35.68 8.53
N LEU A 475 -41.83 -34.93 8.71
CA LEU A 475 -41.84 -33.49 8.51
C LEU A 475 -41.86 -33.17 7.00
N THR A 476 -42.77 -32.31 6.60
CA THR A 476 -42.96 -31.82 5.23
C THR A 476 -42.80 -30.32 5.20
N ALA A 477 -42.40 -29.80 4.04
CA ALA A 477 -42.19 -28.37 3.84
C ALA A 477 -42.77 -27.92 2.51
N LYS A 478 -43.34 -26.71 2.50
CA LYS A 478 -43.67 -25.99 1.27
C LYS A 478 -42.93 -24.66 1.27
N TYR A 479 -42.02 -24.46 0.33
CA TYR A 479 -41.35 -23.19 0.10
C TYR A 479 -42.38 -22.21 -0.48
N VAL A 480 -42.60 -21.11 0.23
CA VAL A 480 -43.53 -20.03 -0.14
C VAL A 480 -42.76 -18.82 -0.66
N LYS A 481 -41.52 -18.66 -0.20
CA LYS A 481 -40.58 -17.64 -0.65
C LYS A 481 -39.17 -18.20 -0.54
N PHE A 482 -38.37 -18.08 -1.59
CA PHE A 482 -36.95 -18.44 -1.55
C PHE A 482 -36.14 -17.29 -0.92
N ALA A 483 -35.03 -17.62 -0.27
CA ALA A 483 -34.16 -16.62 0.34
C ALA A 483 -33.21 -16.04 -0.72
N GLU A 484 -32.92 -14.75 -0.64
CA GLU A 484 -31.91 -14.08 -1.46
C GLU A 484 -30.64 -13.89 -0.66
N PHE A 485 -29.52 -14.27 -1.25
CA PHE A 485 -28.18 -14.09 -0.71
C PHE A 485 -27.40 -13.15 -1.63
N PRO A 486 -26.37 -12.44 -1.11
CA PRO A 486 -25.43 -11.73 -1.97
C PRO A 486 -24.87 -12.71 -3.01
N THR A 487 -25.03 -12.39 -4.30
CA THR A 487 -24.75 -13.32 -5.39
C THR A 487 -23.80 -12.70 -6.41
N LEU A 488 -22.78 -13.48 -6.79
CA LEU A 488 -21.96 -13.23 -7.97
C LEU A 488 -22.52 -14.05 -9.12
N TYR A 489 -22.88 -13.39 -10.21
CA TYR A 489 -23.26 -14.06 -11.44
C TYR A 489 -22.07 -14.14 -12.36
N HIS A 490 -21.69 -15.35 -12.76
CA HIS A 490 -20.52 -15.67 -13.55
C HIS A 490 -20.89 -15.90 -15.02
N GLN A 491 -20.07 -15.34 -15.92
CA GLN A 491 -20.18 -15.54 -17.35
C GLN A 491 -18.80 -15.59 -18.02
N GLY A 492 -18.80 -16.05 -19.27
CA GLY A 492 -17.61 -16.03 -20.13
C GLY A 492 -16.74 -17.27 -20.03
N ALA A 493 -17.27 -18.40 -19.55
CA ALA A 493 -16.56 -19.68 -19.49
C ALA A 493 -15.99 -20.15 -20.85
N GLY A 494 -16.52 -19.65 -21.97
CA GLY A 494 -16.05 -20.03 -23.32
C GLY A 494 -16.27 -21.50 -23.66
N GLY A 495 -15.85 -21.91 -24.85
CA GLY A 495 -15.81 -23.34 -25.21
C GLY A 495 -14.63 -24.08 -24.57
N GLU A 496 -14.70 -25.41 -24.47
CA GLU A 496 -13.68 -26.30 -23.87
C GLU A 496 -12.23 -25.99 -24.34
N HIS A 497 -12.07 -25.57 -25.59
CA HIS A 497 -10.79 -25.23 -26.22
C HIS A 497 -10.58 -23.73 -26.46
N GLN A 498 -11.30 -22.85 -25.77
CA GLN A 498 -11.10 -21.40 -25.86
C GLN A 498 -10.43 -20.88 -24.60
N VAL A 499 -9.50 -19.93 -24.77
CA VAL A 499 -8.80 -19.30 -23.64
C VAL A 499 -8.45 -17.86 -23.99
N ALA A 500 -8.58 -16.93 -23.04
CA ALA A 500 -8.12 -15.56 -23.18
C ALA A 500 -6.82 -15.35 -22.38
N ILE A 501 -5.97 -14.46 -22.87
CA ILE A 501 -4.76 -14.01 -22.17
C ILE A 501 -4.95 -12.53 -21.82
N THR A 502 -4.75 -12.19 -20.56
CA THR A 502 -4.85 -10.83 -20.03
C THR A 502 -3.51 -10.37 -19.45
N PHE A 503 -3.27 -9.06 -19.49
CA PHE A 503 -2.09 -8.42 -18.94
C PHE A 503 -2.43 -7.27 -18.01
N ASP A 504 -1.93 -7.31 -16.79
CA ASP A 504 -2.17 -6.28 -15.78
C ASP A 504 -0.92 -5.40 -15.53
N ASP A 505 -1.13 -4.30 -14.80
CA ASP A 505 -0.18 -3.24 -14.44
C ASP A 505 0.27 -2.28 -15.55
N GLY A 506 0.13 -2.67 -16.83
CA GLY A 506 0.68 -1.95 -17.97
C GLY A 506 0.21 -0.50 -18.18
N PRO A 507 0.86 0.26 -19.08
CA PRO A 507 2.01 -0.12 -19.90
C PRO A 507 3.38 0.28 -19.30
N ASP A 508 4.41 -0.55 -19.53
CA ASP A 508 5.83 -0.28 -19.25
C ASP A 508 6.63 -0.11 -20.55
N PRO A 509 7.58 0.85 -20.65
CA PRO A 509 8.30 1.13 -21.89
C PRO A 509 9.33 0.07 -22.30
N ARG A 510 9.67 -0.85 -21.40
CA ARG A 510 10.62 -1.94 -21.65
C ARG A 510 9.90 -3.25 -21.93
N TRP A 511 8.87 -3.60 -21.15
CA TRP A 511 8.25 -4.92 -21.20
C TRP A 511 7.03 -5.01 -22.13
N THR A 512 6.07 -4.08 -22.05
CA THR A 512 4.87 -4.06 -22.91
C THR A 512 5.20 -4.15 -24.41
N PRO A 513 6.22 -3.45 -24.96
CA PRO A 513 6.57 -3.60 -26.37
C PRO A 513 6.97 -5.03 -26.77
N GLN A 514 7.70 -5.73 -25.90
CA GLN A 514 8.15 -7.11 -26.15
C GLN A 514 6.97 -8.09 -26.11
N VAL A 515 6.05 -7.91 -25.17
CA VAL A 515 4.80 -8.67 -25.10
C VAL A 515 3.99 -8.49 -26.38
N LEU A 516 3.78 -7.24 -26.81
CA LEU A 516 3.09 -6.94 -28.07
C LEU A 516 3.75 -7.57 -29.30
N ASP A 517 5.09 -7.53 -29.36
CA ASP A 517 5.84 -8.16 -30.47
C ASP A 517 5.65 -9.68 -30.50
N ILE A 518 5.63 -10.35 -29.35
CA ILE A 518 5.36 -11.80 -29.23
C ILE A 518 3.94 -12.13 -29.67
N LEU A 519 2.94 -11.40 -29.15
CA LEU A 519 1.53 -11.61 -29.51
C LEU A 519 1.29 -11.38 -31.01
N LYS A 520 1.92 -10.35 -31.57
CA LYS A 520 1.87 -10.06 -33.01
C LYS A 520 2.52 -11.17 -33.84
N ALA A 521 3.65 -11.73 -33.41
CA ALA A 521 4.30 -12.84 -34.08
C ALA A 521 3.45 -14.13 -34.04
N ALA A 522 2.72 -14.35 -32.95
CA ALA A 522 1.78 -15.47 -32.80
C ALA A 522 0.40 -15.21 -33.45
N ASN A 523 0.14 -13.99 -33.95
CA ASN A 523 -1.17 -13.55 -34.45
C ASN A 523 -2.31 -13.72 -33.41
N VAL A 524 -2.01 -13.46 -32.15
CA VAL A 524 -2.94 -13.58 -31.02
C VAL A 524 -3.38 -12.21 -30.54
N LYS A 525 -4.64 -12.11 -30.09
CA LYS A 525 -5.17 -10.92 -29.39
C LYS A 525 -5.34 -11.22 -27.91
N ALA A 526 -5.18 -10.19 -27.10
CA ALA A 526 -5.15 -10.23 -25.65
C ALA A 526 -5.84 -8.97 -25.11
N ALA A 527 -6.18 -8.95 -23.83
CA ALA A 527 -6.67 -7.76 -23.15
C ALA A 527 -5.61 -7.20 -22.18
N PHE A 528 -5.51 -5.88 -22.08
CA PHE A 528 -4.57 -5.19 -21.20
C PHE A 528 -5.33 -4.32 -20.19
N PHE A 529 -5.26 -4.64 -18.91
CA PHE A 529 -5.83 -3.82 -17.84
C PHE A 529 -4.82 -2.75 -17.43
N LEU A 530 -5.09 -1.52 -17.84
CA LEU A 530 -4.11 -0.43 -17.79
C LEU A 530 -4.24 0.38 -16.50
N VAL A 531 -3.11 0.65 -15.87
CA VAL A 531 -3.01 1.58 -14.74
C VAL A 531 -2.90 3.00 -15.27
N GLY A 532 -3.76 3.90 -14.78
CA GLY A 532 -3.90 5.27 -15.29
C GLY A 532 -2.59 6.06 -15.29
N VAL A 533 -1.80 6.04 -14.21
CA VAL A 533 -0.50 6.73 -14.18
C VAL A 533 0.48 6.23 -15.25
N ASN A 534 0.45 4.93 -15.57
CA ASN A 534 1.31 4.34 -16.58
C ASN A 534 0.81 4.71 -17.98
N ALA A 535 -0.51 4.65 -18.21
CA ALA A 535 -1.14 5.05 -19.46
C ALA A 535 -0.90 6.53 -19.78
N GLU A 536 -0.94 7.40 -18.76
CA GLU A 536 -0.66 8.83 -18.89
C GLU A 536 0.78 9.08 -19.34
N ARG A 537 1.73 8.33 -18.77
CA ARG A 537 3.16 8.45 -19.05
C ARG A 537 3.54 7.91 -20.43
N TYR A 538 2.88 6.85 -20.90
CA TYR A 538 3.21 6.18 -22.16
C TYR A 538 2.02 6.10 -23.15
N PRO A 539 1.41 7.23 -23.55
CA PRO A 539 0.19 7.24 -24.35
C PRO A 539 0.39 6.69 -25.77
N ARG A 540 1.65 6.62 -26.26
CA ARG A 540 1.97 5.99 -27.55
C ARG A 540 1.85 4.46 -27.47
N LEU A 541 2.20 3.85 -26.33
CA LEU A 541 2.07 2.41 -26.14
C LEU A 541 0.61 2.01 -26.01
N VAL A 542 -0.18 2.78 -25.26
CA VAL A 542 -1.64 2.57 -25.19
C VAL A 542 -2.28 2.60 -26.58
N ARG A 543 -1.92 3.58 -27.44
CA ARG A 543 -2.40 3.59 -28.84
C ARG A 543 -1.94 2.36 -29.62
N ARG A 544 -0.69 1.94 -29.46
CA ARG A 544 -0.15 0.74 -30.10
C ARG A 544 -0.94 -0.52 -29.71
N ILE A 545 -1.27 -0.70 -28.42
CA ILE A 545 -2.10 -1.81 -27.93
C ILE A 545 -3.43 -1.84 -28.71
N VAL A 546 -4.12 -0.69 -28.78
CA VAL A 546 -5.41 -0.59 -29.48
C VAL A 546 -5.27 -0.76 -31.00
N ASP A 547 -4.29 -0.14 -31.63
CA ASP A 547 -4.06 -0.18 -33.08
C ASP A 547 -3.68 -1.58 -33.56
N GLU A 548 -2.99 -2.37 -32.73
CA GLU A 548 -2.66 -3.78 -33.00
C GLU A 548 -3.84 -4.74 -32.76
N GLY A 549 -4.99 -4.23 -32.30
CA GLY A 549 -6.24 -4.99 -32.19
C GLY A 549 -6.52 -5.59 -30.81
N HIS A 550 -5.71 -5.27 -29.81
CA HIS A 550 -5.91 -5.76 -28.43
C HIS A 550 -7.04 -4.99 -27.73
N GLU A 551 -7.60 -5.63 -26.70
CA GLU A 551 -8.60 -5.02 -25.83
C GLU A 551 -7.90 -4.29 -24.68
N ILE A 552 -8.54 -3.25 -24.13
CA ILE A 552 -8.03 -2.56 -22.94
C ILE A 552 -9.10 -2.58 -21.86
N GLY A 553 -8.70 -2.72 -20.61
CA GLY A 553 -9.53 -2.58 -19.42
C GLY A 553 -8.98 -1.52 -18.47
N ASN A 554 -9.82 -1.10 -17.55
CA ASN A 554 -9.47 -0.18 -16.48
C ASN A 554 -8.85 -0.97 -15.31
N HIS A 555 -7.68 -0.54 -14.83
CA HIS A 555 -7.03 -1.10 -13.65
C HIS A 555 -6.74 -0.02 -12.59
N THR A 556 -7.64 0.96 -12.47
CA THR A 556 -7.54 2.15 -11.60
C THR A 556 -6.41 3.10 -11.96
N TYR A 557 -6.36 4.29 -11.33
CA TYR A 557 -5.40 5.32 -11.71
C TYR A 557 -4.06 5.11 -11.02
N TYR A 558 -4.07 4.92 -9.70
CA TYR A 558 -2.88 4.75 -8.85
C TYR A 558 -2.63 3.30 -8.40
N HIS A 559 -3.46 2.34 -8.81
CA HIS A 559 -3.37 0.95 -8.37
C HIS A 559 -3.48 0.76 -6.83
N PRO A 560 -4.47 1.36 -6.13
CA PRO A 560 -4.68 1.13 -4.70
C PRO A 560 -5.43 -0.19 -4.45
N ASN A 561 -5.29 -0.74 -3.23
CA ASN A 561 -6.19 -1.80 -2.77
C ASN A 561 -7.57 -1.20 -2.47
N LEU A 562 -8.57 -1.56 -3.29
CA LEU A 562 -9.90 -0.95 -3.25
C LEU A 562 -10.70 -1.31 -2.00
N ALA A 563 -10.43 -2.44 -1.35
CA ALA A 563 -11.06 -2.82 -0.09
C ALA A 563 -10.70 -1.86 1.07
N LEU A 564 -9.61 -1.09 0.92
CA LEU A 564 -9.18 -0.07 1.90
C LEU A 564 -9.63 1.35 1.52
N CYS A 565 -10.29 1.53 0.37
CA CYS A 565 -10.72 2.82 -0.15
C CYS A 565 -12.18 3.13 0.22
N TRP A 566 -12.51 4.40 0.44
CA TRP A 566 -13.90 4.81 0.55
C TRP A 566 -14.57 4.94 -0.84
N PRO A 567 -15.91 4.83 -0.96
CA PRO A 567 -16.61 4.74 -2.25
C PRO A 567 -16.29 5.83 -3.28
N GLU A 568 -16.17 7.09 -2.85
CA GLU A 568 -15.85 8.21 -3.74
C GLU A 568 -14.40 8.16 -4.26
N HIS A 569 -13.47 7.57 -3.50
CA HIS A 569 -12.10 7.35 -3.96
C HIS A 569 -12.11 6.32 -5.09
N ILE A 570 -12.82 5.21 -4.92
CA ILE A 570 -12.99 4.17 -5.96
C ILE A 570 -13.57 4.79 -7.25
N ARG A 571 -14.66 5.59 -7.14
CA ARG A 571 -15.25 6.29 -8.30
C ARG A 571 -14.26 7.23 -8.98
N LEU A 572 -13.43 7.93 -8.22
CA LEU A 572 -12.43 8.86 -8.76
C LEU A 572 -11.31 8.11 -9.50
N GLU A 573 -10.82 6.99 -8.96
CA GLU A 573 -9.82 6.13 -9.61
C GLU A 573 -10.33 5.60 -10.96
N LEU A 574 -11.56 5.08 -10.98
CA LEU A 574 -12.18 4.55 -12.19
C LEU A 574 -12.45 5.64 -13.23
N ASN A 575 -13.05 6.77 -12.82
CA ASN A 575 -13.38 7.88 -13.72
C ASN A 575 -12.12 8.53 -14.30
N ALA A 576 -11.08 8.76 -13.49
CA ALA A 576 -9.84 9.36 -13.94
C ALA A 576 -9.17 8.51 -15.03
N THR A 577 -9.10 7.20 -14.81
CA THR A 577 -8.52 6.24 -15.76
C THR A 577 -9.34 6.17 -17.04
N GLN A 578 -10.68 6.12 -16.94
CA GLN A 578 -11.54 6.11 -18.11
C GLN A 578 -11.37 7.35 -18.98
N LEU A 579 -11.47 8.54 -18.38
CA LEU A 579 -11.32 9.81 -19.10
C LEU A 579 -9.95 9.92 -19.79
N LEU A 580 -8.92 9.39 -19.15
CA LEU A 580 -7.58 9.31 -19.71
C LEU A 580 -7.53 8.36 -20.92
N LEU A 581 -8.05 7.14 -20.80
CA LEU A 581 -8.09 6.17 -21.90
C LEU A 581 -8.90 6.67 -23.09
N GLU A 582 -10.07 7.27 -22.85
CA GLU A 582 -10.89 7.93 -23.87
C GLU A 582 -10.11 9.04 -24.59
N THR A 583 -9.32 9.81 -23.84
CA THR A 583 -8.51 10.90 -24.37
C THR A 583 -7.34 10.41 -25.23
N ILE A 584 -6.74 9.27 -24.85
CA ILE A 584 -5.57 8.72 -25.56
C ILE A 584 -5.99 7.99 -26.82
N THR A 585 -7.05 7.19 -26.74
CA THR A 585 -7.45 6.19 -27.75
C THR A 585 -8.67 6.61 -28.57
N GLY A 586 -9.49 7.53 -28.07
CA GLY A 586 -10.80 7.85 -28.67
C GLY A 586 -11.87 6.78 -28.43
N ARG A 587 -11.58 5.77 -27.59
CA ARG A 587 -12.49 4.68 -27.19
C ARG A 587 -12.64 4.65 -25.68
N ALA A 588 -13.85 4.38 -25.23
CA ALA A 588 -14.10 3.98 -23.85
C ALA A 588 -13.74 2.49 -23.68
N THR A 589 -13.58 2.04 -22.44
CA THR A 589 -13.60 0.61 -22.10
C THR A 589 -14.67 0.33 -21.06
N THR A 590 -15.34 -0.80 -21.19
CA THR A 590 -16.31 -1.31 -20.21
C THR A 590 -15.71 -2.45 -19.40
N LEU A 591 -14.45 -2.82 -19.62
CA LEU A 591 -13.77 -3.85 -18.85
C LEU A 591 -13.08 -3.20 -17.64
N PHE A 592 -13.21 -3.82 -16.48
CA PHE A 592 -12.52 -3.42 -15.27
C PHE A 592 -11.99 -4.65 -14.55
N ARG A 593 -10.80 -4.54 -13.97
CA ARG A 593 -10.25 -5.53 -13.06
C ARG A 593 -9.79 -4.84 -11.78
N PRO A 594 -10.25 -5.27 -10.59
CA PRO A 594 -9.85 -4.67 -9.33
C PRO A 594 -8.40 -5.04 -8.94
N PRO A 595 -7.54 -4.06 -8.62
CA PRO A 595 -6.22 -4.34 -8.06
C PRO A 595 -6.29 -5.15 -6.75
N TYR A 596 -5.40 -6.13 -6.59
CA TYR A 596 -5.26 -6.99 -5.40
C TYR A 596 -6.47 -7.87 -5.04
N ALA A 597 -7.54 -7.84 -5.83
CA ALA A 597 -8.75 -8.64 -5.64
C ALA A 597 -9.13 -9.41 -6.91
N ALA A 598 -8.15 -9.65 -7.80
CA ALA A 598 -8.33 -10.52 -8.97
C ALA A 598 -8.22 -12.01 -8.58
N ASP A 599 -7.46 -12.32 -7.51
CA ASP A 599 -7.02 -13.67 -7.12
C ASP A 599 -8.11 -14.60 -6.50
N SER A 600 -9.34 -14.15 -6.23
CA SER A 600 -10.33 -15.00 -5.53
C SER A 600 -11.77 -14.47 -5.55
N SER A 601 -12.75 -15.36 -5.65
CA SER A 601 -14.16 -15.07 -5.34
C SER A 601 -14.23 -14.28 -4.03
N PRO A 602 -14.78 -13.06 -4.02
CA PRO A 602 -14.86 -12.23 -2.83
C PRO A 602 -15.54 -13.02 -1.71
N THR A 603 -14.84 -13.14 -0.58
CA THR A 603 -15.30 -13.95 0.57
C THR A 603 -15.94 -13.09 1.65
N GLU A 604 -15.62 -11.79 1.66
CA GLU A 604 -16.20 -10.82 2.57
C GLU A 604 -17.07 -9.81 1.81
N LEU A 605 -18.12 -9.32 2.47
CA LEU A 605 -19.01 -8.34 1.87
C LEU A 605 -18.32 -7.02 1.49
N ASN A 606 -17.24 -6.66 2.19
CA ASN A 606 -16.45 -5.46 1.89
C ASN A 606 -15.74 -5.59 0.53
N ASP A 607 -15.48 -6.80 0.06
CA ASP A 607 -14.87 -7.07 -1.24
C ASP A 607 -15.88 -6.92 -2.39
N LEU A 608 -17.20 -6.98 -2.11
CA LEU A 608 -18.26 -6.75 -3.09
C LEU A 608 -18.46 -5.27 -3.41
N THR A 609 -18.27 -4.37 -2.44
CA THR A 609 -18.55 -2.93 -2.62
C THR A 609 -17.77 -2.31 -3.81
N PRO A 610 -16.46 -2.57 -4.01
CA PRO A 610 -15.75 -2.10 -5.20
C PRO A 610 -16.32 -2.63 -6.51
N LEU A 611 -16.77 -3.89 -6.53
CA LEU A 611 -17.36 -4.53 -7.70
C LEU A 611 -18.71 -3.90 -8.02
N LYS A 612 -19.55 -3.66 -7.01
CA LYS A 612 -20.85 -3.00 -7.18
C LYS A 612 -20.71 -1.57 -7.69
N ILE A 613 -19.75 -0.81 -7.17
CA ILE A 613 -19.46 0.54 -7.66
C ILE A 613 -19.01 0.50 -9.13
N ALA A 614 -18.21 -0.49 -9.52
CA ALA A 614 -17.80 -0.65 -10.92
C ALA A 614 -19.00 -0.97 -11.82
N GLU A 615 -19.91 -1.86 -11.37
CA GLU A 615 -21.15 -2.19 -12.07
C GLU A 615 -22.10 -0.98 -12.21
N ASP A 616 -22.30 -0.20 -11.15
CA ASP A 616 -23.07 1.07 -11.17
C ASP A 616 -22.51 2.06 -12.21
N LEU A 617 -21.19 2.02 -12.43
CA LEU A 617 -20.50 2.81 -13.44
C LEU A 617 -20.56 2.16 -14.83
N ASN A 618 -21.14 0.98 -14.97
CA ASN A 618 -21.30 0.17 -16.18
C ASN A 618 -20.02 -0.53 -16.67
N TYR A 619 -19.17 -0.95 -15.73
CA TYR A 619 -18.08 -1.87 -16.02
C TYR A 619 -18.52 -3.33 -15.85
N LEU A 620 -17.95 -4.19 -16.69
CA LEU A 620 -17.86 -5.64 -16.50
C LEU A 620 -16.61 -5.92 -15.69
N VAL A 621 -16.78 -6.56 -14.53
CA VAL A 621 -15.68 -6.98 -13.68
C VAL A 621 -15.09 -8.26 -14.27
N VAL A 622 -13.80 -8.26 -14.59
CA VAL A 622 -13.08 -9.42 -15.11
C VAL A 622 -12.13 -9.92 -14.04
N LEU A 623 -12.46 -11.08 -13.46
CA LEU A 623 -11.62 -11.83 -12.54
C LEU A 623 -10.67 -12.75 -13.34
N GLU A 624 -10.05 -13.71 -12.67
CA GLU A 624 -9.21 -14.73 -13.29
C GLU A 624 -9.39 -16.11 -12.67
N SER A 625 -9.11 -17.12 -13.47
CA SER A 625 -9.11 -18.52 -13.05
C SER A 625 -7.71 -19.15 -13.12
N ILE A 626 -6.79 -18.54 -13.87
CA ILE A 626 -5.41 -19.02 -14.04
C ILE A 626 -4.43 -17.90 -13.70
N ASP A 627 -3.87 -17.93 -12.49
CA ASP A 627 -2.76 -17.07 -12.04
C ASP A 627 -1.48 -17.91 -11.81
N PRO A 628 -0.45 -17.76 -12.66
CA PRO A 628 0.86 -18.35 -12.43
C PRO A 628 1.72 -17.61 -11.40
N GLN A 629 1.25 -16.48 -10.87
CA GLN A 629 1.97 -15.53 -10.02
C GLN A 629 3.29 -15.09 -10.66
N ASP A 630 3.26 -14.75 -11.94
CA ASP A 630 4.45 -14.31 -12.69
C ASP A 630 5.05 -13.03 -12.08
N TRP A 631 4.21 -12.19 -11.45
CA TRP A 631 4.61 -11.01 -10.70
C TRP A 631 5.63 -11.29 -9.59
N ALA A 632 5.57 -12.48 -8.97
CA ALA A 632 6.46 -12.94 -7.90
C ALA A 632 7.83 -13.45 -8.42
N LYS A 633 7.99 -13.57 -9.75
CA LYS A 633 9.20 -14.03 -10.45
C LYS A 633 9.65 -15.46 -10.08
N PRO A 634 8.77 -16.49 -10.13
CA PRO A 634 9.10 -17.86 -9.74
C PRO A 634 9.99 -18.62 -10.76
N GLY A 635 10.22 -18.06 -11.94
CA GLY A 635 10.95 -18.66 -13.07
C GLY A 635 10.00 -19.01 -14.22
N ALA A 636 10.46 -18.85 -15.47
CA ALA A 636 9.65 -19.12 -16.67
C ALA A 636 9.11 -20.56 -16.73
N ASP A 637 9.90 -21.54 -16.30
CA ASP A 637 9.47 -22.94 -16.20
C ASP A 637 8.30 -23.11 -15.22
N VAL A 638 8.37 -22.46 -14.05
CA VAL A 638 7.33 -22.55 -13.01
C VAL A 638 6.04 -21.89 -13.48
N ILE A 639 6.14 -20.73 -14.15
CA ILE A 639 4.98 -20.04 -14.75
C ILE A 639 4.25 -20.98 -15.72
N VAL A 640 4.98 -21.60 -16.64
CA VAL A 640 4.40 -22.54 -17.62
C VAL A 640 3.79 -23.76 -16.92
N GLN A 641 4.44 -24.31 -15.89
CA GLN A 641 3.91 -25.47 -15.18
C GLN A 641 2.63 -25.14 -14.38
N ARG A 642 2.53 -23.97 -13.77
CA ARG A 642 1.32 -23.53 -13.06
C ARG A 642 0.15 -23.37 -14.02
N ILE A 643 0.36 -22.75 -15.18
CA ILE A 643 -0.68 -22.66 -16.23
C ILE A 643 -1.11 -24.07 -16.67
N LYS A 644 -0.18 -25.00 -16.88
CA LYS A 644 -0.50 -26.38 -17.25
C LYS A 644 -1.36 -27.10 -16.20
N GLN A 645 -1.17 -26.79 -14.92
CA GLN A 645 -1.93 -27.37 -13.82
C GLN A 645 -3.34 -26.77 -13.72
N GLN A 646 -3.47 -25.46 -13.94
CA GLN A 646 -4.70 -24.70 -13.75
C GLN A 646 -5.62 -24.63 -14.99
N ARG A 647 -5.08 -24.80 -16.21
CA ARG A 647 -5.83 -24.77 -17.50
C ARG A 647 -6.72 -26.01 -17.73
N ARG A 648 -7.28 -26.59 -16.65
CA ARG A 648 -8.32 -27.63 -16.73
C ARG A 648 -9.65 -26.98 -17.07
N ASP A 649 -10.14 -26.12 -16.18
CA ASP A 649 -11.50 -25.54 -16.27
C ASP A 649 -11.47 -24.02 -16.52
N GLY A 650 -10.33 -23.36 -16.26
CA GLY A 650 -10.19 -21.91 -16.41
C GLY A 650 -10.02 -21.43 -17.85
N SER A 651 -10.65 -20.28 -18.16
CA SER A 651 -10.72 -19.67 -19.48
C SER A 651 -10.00 -18.32 -19.60
N ILE A 652 -9.49 -17.75 -18.49
CA ILE A 652 -8.70 -16.50 -18.51
C ILE A 652 -7.36 -16.68 -17.80
N ILE A 653 -6.26 -16.49 -18.54
CA ILE A 653 -4.88 -16.48 -18.02
C ILE A 653 -4.45 -15.05 -17.71
N LEU A 654 -4.15 -14.76 -16.44
CA LEU A 654 -3.50 -13.52 -16.03
C LEU A 654 -1.97 -13.61 -16.18
N LEU A 655 -1.38 -12.57 -16.77
CA LEU A 655 0.06 -12.27 -16.74
C LEU A 655 0.28 -10.78 -16.46
N HIS A 656 1.51 -10.35 -16.18
CA HIS A 656 1.82 -8.95 -15.92
C HIS A 656 2.82 -8.38 -16.94
N ASP A 657 2.53 -7.20 -17.49
CA ASP A 657 3.43 -6.50 -18.41
C ASP A 657 4.09 -5.24 -17.80
N ALA A 658 3.80 -4.92 -16.53
CA ALA A 658 4.50 -3.90 -15.74
C ALA A 658 4.58 -4.27 -14.24
N GLY A 659 4.79 -3.30 -13.34
CA GLY A 659 4.89 -3.56 -11.90
C GLY A 659 6.24 -4.11 -11.41
N GLY A 660 7.28 -4.10 -12.27
CA GLY A 660 8.62 -4.57 -11.90
C GLY A 660 9.40 -5.16 -13.08
N ASP A 661 10.31 -6.10 -12.79
CA ASP A 661 10.99 -6.90 -13.81
C ASP A 661 10.05 -8.01 -14.32
N ARG A 662 9.80 -8.02 -15.64
CA ARG A 662 8.93 -8.99 -16.33
C ARG A 662 9.67 -9.84 -17.36
N SER A 663 11.00 -9.96 -17.22
CA SER A 663 11.81 -10.83 -18.08
C SER A 663 11.31 -12.28 -18.12
N GLN A 664 10.91 -12.85 -16.98
CA GLN A 664 10.41 -14.23 -16.92
C GLN A 664 9.04 -14.40 -17.59
N THR A 665 8.14 -13.41 -17.48
CA THR A 665 6.85 -13.41 -18.18
C THR A 665 7.06 -13.36 -19.70
N VAL A 666 7.95 -12.48 -20.16
CA VAL A 666 8.33 -12.36 -21.58
C VAL A 666 8.96 -13.65 -22.10
N GLU A 667 9.78 -14.33 -21.29
CA GLU A 667 10.36 -15.63 -21.63
C GLU A 667 9.33 -16.77 -21.64
N ALA A 668 8.37 -16.76 -20.72
CA ALA A 668 7.33 -17.77 -20.61
C ALA A 668 6.26 -17.67 -21.72
N LEU A 669 5.89 -16.45 -22.13
CA LEU A 669 4.78 -16.20 -23.04
C LEU A 669 4.83 -17.01 -24.36
N PRO A 670 5.95 -17.08 -25.11
CA PRO A 670 6.04 -17.91 -26.31
C PRO A 670 5.81 -19.41 -26.01
N ARG A 671 6.28 -19.88 -24.86
CA ARG A 671 6.16 -21.29 -24.43
C ARG A 671 4.73 -21.63 -24.00
N ILE A 672 4.03 -20.66 -23.41
CA ILE A 672 2.61 -20.77 -23.07
C ILE A 672 1.80 -20.90 -24.36
N LEU A 673 2.02 -20.00 -25.32
CA LEU A 673 1.32 -20.00 -26.61
C LEU A 673 1.55 -21.30 -27.39
N ASP A 674 2.79 -21.79 -27.45
CA ASP A 674 3.14 -23.05 -28.10
C ASP A 674 2.46 -24.26 -27.44
N TRP A 675 2.43 -24.28 -26.10
CA TRP A 675 1.76 -25.35 -25.37
C TRP A 675 0.24 -25.34 -25.55
N LEU A 676 -0.40 -24.16 -25.47
CA LEU A 676 -1.84 -24.01 -25.73
C LEU A 676 -2.19 -24.51 -27.12
N HIS A 677 -1.41 -24.12 -28.13
CA HIS A 677 -1.59 -24.59 -29.50
C HIS A 677 -1.43 -26.12 -29.61
N THR A 678 -0.42 -26.70 -28.94
CA THR A 678 -0.17 -28.16 -28.94
C THR A 678 -1.30 -28.94 -28.25
N ARG A 679 -1.92 -28.37 -27.22
CA ARG A 679 -3.09 -28.95 -26.53
C ARG A 679 -4.37 -28.88 -27.38
N GLY A 680 -4.40 -28.03 -28.41
CA GLY A 680 -5.59 -27.78 -29.24
C GLY A 680 -6.41 -26.57 -28.78
N ASP A 681 -5.91 -25.78 -27.83
CA ASP A 681 -6.57 -24.56 -27.37
C ASP A 681 -6.40 -23.43 -28.39
N THR A 682 -7.46 -22.63 -28.55
CA THR A 682 -7.50 -21.42 -29.37
C THR A 682 -7.52 -20.20 -28.48
N VAL A 683 -6.52 -19.33 -28.61
CA VAL A 683 -6.50 -18.07 -27.87
C VAL A 683 -7.47 -17.08 -28.50
N VAL A 684 -8.45 -16.63 -27.73
CA VAL A 684 -9.53 -15.72 -28.16
C VAL A 684 -9.53 -14.43 -27.33
N PRO A 685 -10.02 -13.31 -27.88
CA PRO A 685 -10.21 -12.08 -27.10
C PRO A 685 -11.33 -12.24 -26.06
N LEU A 686 -11.38 -11.40 -25.03
CA LEU A 686 -12.41 -11.46 -23.98
C LEU A 686 -13.81 -11.23 -24.56
N SER A 687 -13.94 -10.37 -25.58
CA SER A 687 -15.23 -10.18 -26.26
C SER A 687 -15.78 -11.47 -26.87
N ALA A 688 -14.92 -12.39 -27.32
CA ALA A 688 -15.37 -13.66 -27.88
C ALA A 688 -15.88 -14.62 -26.80
N LEU A 689 -15.26 -14.63 -25.61
CA LEU A 689 -15.76 -15.39 -24.45
C LEU A 689 -17.16 -14.91 -24.02
N LEU A 690 -17.42 -13.60 -24.14
CA LEU A 690 -18.73 -12.97 -23.87
C LEU A 690 -19.73 -13.07 -25.03
N GLY A 691 -19.40 -13.75 -26.13
CA GLY A 691 -20.28 -13.79 -27.32
C GLY A 691 -20.56 -12.42 -27.96
N THR A 692 -19.69 -11.44 -27.75
CA THR A 692 -19.85 -10.05 -28.23
C THR A 692 -18.69 -9.62 -29.12
N THR A 693 -18.65 -8.34 -29.50
CA THR A 693 -17.59 -7.78 -30.34
C THR A 693 -16.71 -6.81 -29.53
N ARG A 694 -15.45 -6.69 -29.93
CA ARG A 694 -14.52 -5.69 -29.39
C ARG A 694 -15.11 -4.27 -29.39
N ASP A 695 -15.85 -3.88 -30.44
CA ASP A 695 -16.46 -2.55 -30.52
C ASP A 695 -17.60 -2.34 -29.51
N ALA A 696 -18.24 -3.42 -29.03
CA ALA A 696 -19.26 -3.34 -28.00
C ALA A 696 -18.66 -3.06 -26.61
N ILE A 697 -17.55 -3.74 -26.27
CA ILE A 697 -16.86 -3.55 -24.98
C ILE A 697 -15.88 -2.36 -24.97
N MET A 698 -15.46 -1.90 -26.15
CA MET A 698 -14.62 -0.71 -26.34
C MET A 698 -15.28 0.32 -27.27
N PRO A 699 -16.44 0.89 -26.92
CA PRO A 699 -17.21 1.73 -27.82
C PRO A 699 -16.47 3.02 -28.18
N LEU A 700 -16.68 3.50 -29.41
CA LEU A 700 -16.22 4.81 -29.82
C LEU A 700 -16.89 5.89 -28.98
N VAL A 701 -16.10 6.84 -28.51
CA VAL A 701 -16.62 7.89 -27.64
C VAL A 701 -17.49 8.85 -28.46
N GLN A 702 -18.79 8.94 -28.15
CA GLN A 702 -19.71 9.83 -28.86
C GLN A 702 -19.38 11.31 -28.60
N ASN A 703 -19.39 12.16 -29.64
CA ASN A 703 -18.99 13.58 -29.55
C ASN A 703 -20.08 14.54 -29.07
N ASN A 704 -21.26 14.05 -28.69
CA ASN A 704 -22.40 14.90 -28.33
C ASN A 704 -22.31 15.40 -26.86
N GLY A 705 -21.51 16.43 -26.62
CA GLY A 705 -21.59 17.28 -25.41
C GLY A 705 -20.42 17.22 -24.41
N GLN A 706 -19.51 16.25 -24.52
CA GLN A 706 -18.38 16.06 -23.57
C GLN A 706 -17.02 16.56 -24.10
N SER A 707 -16.95 17.20 -25.28
CA SER A 707 -15.66 17.63 -25.86
C SER A 707 -14.91 18.65 -24.99
N LEU A 708 -15.65 19.54 -24.31
CA LEU A 708 -15.07 20.52 -23.39
C LEU A 708 -14.54 19.85 -22.13
N THR A 709 -15.32 18.93 -21.53
CA THR A 709 -14.90 18.14 -20.37
C THR A 709 -13.60 17.41 -20.66
N ARG A 710 -13.52 16.70 -21.80
CA ARG A 710 -12.30 15.99 -22.22
C ARG A 710 -11.12 16.93 -22.49
N LEU A 711 -11.35 18.10 -23.10
CA LEU A 711 -10.29 19.08 -23.33
C LEU A 711 -9.75 19.64 -22.00
N VAL A 712 -10.64 19.91 -21.05
CA VAL A 712 -10.25 20.34 -19.70
C VAL A 712 -9.51 19.23 -18.98
N SER A 713 -10.03 18.00 -18.95
CA SER A 713 -9.36 16.85 -18.30
C SER A 713 -7.98 16.60 -18.91
N ARG A 714 -7.88 16.52 -20.25
CA ARG A 714 -6.61 16.35 -20.97
C ARG A 714 -5.60 17.45 -20.65
N THR A 715 -6.05 18.70 -20.56
CA THR A 715 -5.18 19.83 -20.26
C THR A 715 -4.78 19.81 -18.79
N GLY A 716 -5.70 19.49 -17.89
CA GLY A 716 -5.47 19.37 -16.45
C GLY A 716 -4.47 18.29 -16.11
N PHE A 717 -4.65 17.07 -16.62
CA PHE A 717 -3.69 15.96 -16.49
C PHE A 717 -2.30 16.35 -17.00
N ARG A 718 -2.20 16.96 -18.19
CA ARG A 718 -0.90 17.44 -18.72
C ARG A 718 -0.23 18.48 -17.81
N VAL A 719 -1.00 19.43 -17.28
CA VAL A 719 -0.46 20.46 -16.38
C VAL A 719 -0.01 19.83 -15.07
N TYR A 720 -0.81 18.94 -14.50
CA TYR A 720 -0.47 18.19 -13.29
C TYR A 720 0.85 17.43 -13.47
N HIS A 721 0.96 16.63 -14.54
CA HIS A 721 2.16 15.87 -14.85
C HIS A 721 3.38 16.76 -15.09
N SER A 722 3.21 17.89 -15.80
CA SER A 722 4.31 18.83 -16.04
C SER A 722 4.84 19.46 -14.74
N ILE A 723 3.95 19.71 -13.77
CA ILE A 723 4.34 20.19 -12.44
C ILE A 723 5.09 19.10 -11.69
N GLU A 724 4.59 17.87 -11.72
CA GLU A 724 5.22 16.72 -11.07
C GLU A 724 6.63 16.46 -11.62
N GLU A 725 6.79 16.36 -12.94
CA GLU A 725 8.08 16.18 -13.62
C GLU A 725 9.06 17.32 -13.26
N PHE A 726 8.57 18.56 -13.26
CA PHE A 726 9.38 19.71 -12.86
C PHE A 726 9.85 19.60 -11.41
N LEU A 727 8.97 19.22 -10.48
CA LEU A 727 9.31 19.04 -9.08
C LEU A 727 10.34 17.92 -8.90
N TRP A 728 10.16 16.78 -9.57
CA TRP A 728 11.12 15.67 -9.55
C TRP A 728 12.48 16.07 -10.12
N ALA A 729 12.51 16.66 -11.31
CA ALA A 729 13.73 17.13 -11.94
C ALA A 729 14.44 18.19 -11.08
N PHE A 730 13.67 19.13 -10.51
CA PHE A 730 14.19 20.13 -9.58
C PHE A 730 14.80 19.47 -8.34
N MET A 731 14.14 18.48 -7.73
CA MET A 731 14.64 17.76 -6.55
C MET A 731 15.94 17.02 -6.86
N ILE A 732 16.03 16.32 -8.00
CA ILE A 732 17.25 15.61 -8.43
C ILE A 732 18.39 16.61 -8.63
N VAL A 733 18.17 17.66 -9.43
CA VAL A 733 19.19 18.67 -9.74
C VAL A 733 19.59 19.43 -8.48
N ALA A 734 18.65 19.85 -7.64
CA ALA A 734 18.94 20.55 -6.40
C ALA A 734 19.76 19.69 -5.43
N THR A 735 19.44 18.39 -5.30
CA THR A 735 20.20 17.46 -4.47
C THR A 735 21.61 17.28 -4.99
N ALA A 736 21.76 17.04 -6.30
CA ALA A 736 23.08 16.91 -6.94
C ALA A 736 23.92 18.18 -6.74
N LEU A 737 23.33 19.37 -6.93
CA LEU A 737 24.00 20.65 -6.71
C LEU A 737 24.40 20.84 -5.24
N VAL A 738 23.56 20.46 -4.27
CA VAL A 738 23.91 20.51 -2.84
C VAL A 738 25.08 19.59 -2.54
N VAL A 739 25.05 18.35 -3.02
CA VAL A 739 26.12 17.37 -2.79
C VAL A 739 27.43 17.88 -3.39
N VAL A 740 27.42 18.30 -4.66
CA VAL A 740 28.62 18.81 -5.35
C VAL A 740 29.18 20.04 -4.64
N ARG A 741 28.34 21.03 -4.32
CA ARG A 741 28.77 22.23 -3.58
C ARG A 741 29.38 21.85 -2.23
N THR A 742 28.73 20.96 -1.50
CA THR A 742 29.18 20.49 -0.18
C THR A 742 30.55 19.82 -0.27
N LEU A 743 30.74 18.90 -1.22
CA LEU A 743 32.03 18.24 -1.43
C LEU A 743 33.15 19.23 -1.79
N ILE A 744 32.85 20.24 -2.64
CA ILE A 744 33.79 21.31 -2.98
C ILE A 744 34.18 22.11 -1.73
N VAL A 745 33.20 22.55 -0.94
CA VAL A 745 33.45 23.32 0.29
C VAL A 745 34.28 22.51 1.29
N ILE A 746 33.94 21.23 1.49
CA ILE A 746 34.69 20.33 2.37
C ILE A 746 36.13 20.17 1.90
N TRP A 747 36.34 19.91 0.61
CA TRP A 747 37.67 19.73 0.03
C TRP A 747 38.52 21.00 0.16
N LEU A 748 37.94 22.18 -0.11
CA LEU A 748 38.61 23.46 0.05
C LEU A 748 38.93 23.78 1.52
N ALA A 749 37.99 23.54 2.42
CA ALA A 749 38.16 23.78 3.84
C ALA A 749 39.23 22.86 4.44
N TYR A 750 39.28 21.58 4.05
CA TYR A 750 40.33 20.64 4.46
C TYR A 750 41.72 21.05 3.95
N ARG A 751 41.79 21.62 2.74
CA ARG A 751 43.03 22.14 2.12
C ARG A 751 43.47 23.49 2.67
N PHE A 752 42.70 24.13 3.57
CA PHE A 752 43.04 25.42 4.14
C PHE A 752 44.31 25.34 5.00
N LYS A 753 45.36 26.06 4.58
CA LYS A 753 46.60 26.20 5.35
C LYS A 753 46.69 27.60 5.95
N ARG A 754 47.06 27.69 7.22
CA ARG A 754 47.35 28.96 7.89
C ARG A 754 48.60 29.61 7.27
N GLY A 755 48.56 30.94 7.11
CA GLY A 755 49.73 31.71 6.70
C GLY A 755 50.80 31.76 7.82
N PRO A 756 52.06 32.06 7.48
CA PRO A 756 53.10 32.34 8.47
C PRO A 756 52.74 33.58 9.30
N ARG A 757 53.08 33.58 10.59
CA ARG A 757 52.85 34.72 11.48
C ARG A 757 53.81 35.85 11.14
N THR A 758 53.29 37.06 10.97
CA THR A 758 54.06 38.28 10.71
C THR A 758 53.61 39.37 11.67
N ASN A 759 54.54 40.02 12.37
CA ASN A 759 54.19 41.18 13.19
C ASN A 759 53.83 42.34 12.26
N PHE A 760 52.64 42.92 12.48
CA PHE A 760 52.14 44.08 11.76
C PHE A 760 51.77 45.13 12.80
N GLU A 761 52.34 46.33 12.70
CA GLU A 761 52.29 47.35 13.76
C GLU A 761 51.93 48.75 13.22
N GLU A 762 51.38 48.85 12.01
CA GLU A 762 50.98 50.15 11.45
C GLU A 762 49.82 50.78 12.26
N PRO A 763 49.72 52.12 12.33
CA PRO A 763 48.59 52.79 12.95
C PRO A 763 47.24 52.39 12.33
N ILE A 764 46.21 52.24 13.16
CA ILE A 764 44.86 51.84 12.74
C ILE A 764 43.79 52.79 13.27
N SER A 765 42.68 52.92 12.53
CA SER A 765 41.49 53.63 13.00
C SER A 765 40.31 52.65 13.11
N VAL A 766 39.86 52.39 14.34
CA VAL A 766 38.71 51.54 14.65
C VAL A 766 37.43 52.37 14.58
N MET A 767 36.47 51.95 13.76
CA MET A 767 35.20 52.61 13.53
C MET A 767 34.07 51.83 14.20
N ILE A 768 33.31 52.51 15.07
CA ILE A 768 32.13 51.95 15.74
C ILE A 768 30.95 52.88 15.48
N ALA A 769 29.88 52.37 14.87
CA ALA A 769 28.62 53.10 14.75
C ALA A 769 27.66 52.64 15.85
N ALA A 770 27.27 53.56 16.73
CA ALA A 770 26.44 53.28 17.90
C ALA A 770 25.06 53.95 17.76
N TYR A 771 24.01 53.23 18.14
CA TYR A 771 22.66 53.77 18.28
C TYR A 771 21.92 52.97 19.34
N ASN A 772 21.56 53.55 20.49
CA ASN A 772 20.91 52.89 21.63
C ASN A 772 21.70 51.70 22.26
N GLU A 773 23.02 51.77 22.28
CA GLU A 773 23.97 50.72 22.74
C GLU A 773 24.48 50.89 24.18
N GLY A 774 23.84 51.73 25.01
CA GLY A 774 24.35 52.08 26.34
C GLY A 774 24.63 50.89 27.26
N LYS A 775 23.93 49.76 27.09
CA LYS A 775 24.13 48.55 27.90
C LYS A 775 25.39 47.75 27.56
N VAL A 776 25.97 47.93 26.38
CA VAL A 776 27.05 47.05 25.85
C VAL A 776 28.29 47.82 25.40
N ILE A 777 28.14 49.08 24.99
CA ILE A 777 29.21 49.87 24.35
C ILE A 777 30.44 50.07 25.25
N ALA A 778 30.24 50.26 26.56
CA ALA A 778 31.33 50.46 27.52
C ALA A 778 32.26 49.22 27.57
N GLU A 779 31.67 48.03 27.58
CA GLU A 779 32.42 46.76 27.63
C GLU A 779 33.12 46.45 26.31
N THR A 780 32.48 46.78 25.17
CA THR A 780 33.09 46.73 23.85
C THR A 780 34.34 47.61 23.78
N LEU A 781 34.26 48.87 24.23
CA LEU A 781 35.42 49.78 24.28
C LEU A 781 36.50 49.27 25.22
N ARG A 782 36.12 48.78 26.41
CA ARG A 782 37.07 48.24 27.40
C ARG A 782 37.87 47.05 26.86
N THR A 783 37.20 46.10 26.21
CA THR A 783 37.86 44.91 25.65
C THR A 783 38.71 45.24 24.43
N LEU A 784 38.26 46.18 23.59
CA LEU A 784 39.02 46.68 22.45
C LEU A 784 40.33 47.38 22.86
N LEU A 785 40.27 48.27 23.85
CA LEU A 785 41.42 49.03 24.35
C LEU A 785 42.44 48.16 25.11
N ALA A 786 42.04 46.96 25.54
CA ALA A 786 42.85 45.98 26.25
C ALA A 786 43.49 44.92 25.33
N THR A 787 43.43 45.10 24.00
CA THR A 787 44.07 44.20 23.03
C THR A 787 45.59 44.36 23.03
N ASP A 788 46.32 43.28 22.72
CA ASP A 788 47.79 43.21 22.74
C ASP A 788 48.43 43.81 21.45
N TYR A 789 47.70 44.65 20.71
CA TYR A 789 48.21 45.27 19.49
C TYR A 789 49.24 46.36 19.82
N GLN A 790 50.41 46.27 19.19
CA GLN A 790 51.56 47.13 19.51
C GLN A 790 51.58 48.46 18.71
N GLY A 791 50.81 48.54 17.61
CA GLY A 791 50.69 49.75 16.81
C GLY A 791 49.74 50.79 17.44
N GLU A 792 49.76 52.02 16.91
CA GLU A 792 48.86 53.09 17.37
C GLU A 792 47.39 52.76 17.05
N ILE A 793 46.50 52.92 18.04
CA ILE A 793 45.06 52.68 17.91
C ILE A 793 44.32 53.99 18.13
N GLU A 794 43.58 54.41 17.10
CA GLU A 794 42.53 55.42 17.21
C GLU A 794 41.16 54.73 17.22
N VAL A 795 40.26 55.08 18.13
CA VAL A 795 38.87 54.59 18.14
C VAL A 795 37.91 55.73 17.89
N VAL A 796 37.18 55.70 16.79
CA VAL A 796 36.15 56.68 16.42
C VAL A 796 34.78 56.05 16.60
N VAL A 797 34.04 56.53 17.59
CA VAL A 797 32.66 56.11 17.86
C VAL A 797 31.70 57.18 17.34
N VAL A 798 30.81 56.80 16.44
CA VAL A 798 29.78 57.69 15.89
C VAL A 798 28.44 57.32 16.50
N ASP A 799 27.93 58.18 17.38
CA ASP A 799 26.59 58.07 17.95
C ASP A 799 25.56 58.64 16.96
N ASP A 800 24.77 57.76 16.36
CA ASP A 800 23.74 58.04 15.34
C ASP A 800 22.40 58.43 15.97
N GLY A 801 22.43 59.38 16.91
CA GLY A 801 21.26 59.97 17.53
C GLY A 801 20.58 59.07 18.55
N SER A 802 21.36 58.38 19.39
CA SER A 802 20.85 57.54 20.48
C SER A 802 19.90 58.30 21.41
N ARG A 803 18.90 57.58 21.93
CA ARG A 803 17.90 58.07 22.90
C ARG A 803 18.11 57.53 24.32
N ASP A 804 19.08 56.63 24.50
CA ASP A 804 19.48 56.08 25.79
C ASP A 804 20.81 56.70 26.28
N GLN A 805 21.45 56.05 27.25
CA GLN A 805 22.71 56.52 27.85
C GLN A 805 23.96 56.22 26.99
N THR A 806 23.84 55.85 25.71
CA THR A 806 24.98 55.50 24.84
C THR A 806 26.07 56.57 24.82
N ALA A 807 25.69 57.82 24.53
CA ALA A 807 26.64 58.94 24.48
C ALA A 807 27.36 59.11 25.82
N THR A 808 26.61 59.08 26.93
CA THR A 808 27.15 59.23 28.29
C THR A 808 28.16 58.13 28.63
N GLU A 809 27.90 56.87 28.25
CA GLU A 809 28.86 55.78 28.49
C GLU A 809 30.14 55.94 27.65
N ILE A 810 30.03 56.43 26.40
CA ILE A 810 31.21 56.67 25.55
C ILE A 810 32.02 57.86 26.06
N GLU A 811 31.37 58.93 26.53
CA GLU A 811 32.03 60.09 27.14
C GLU A 811 32.83 59.70 28.39
N ARG A 812 32.30 58.81 29.24
CA ARG A 812 33.04 58.29 30.41
C ARG A 812 34.35 57.62 30.01
N VAL A 813 34.37 56.86 28.91
CA VAL A 813 35.60 56.21 28.40
C VAL A 813 36.51 57.22 27.73
N THR A 814 35.96 58.18 26.98
CA THR A 814 36.72 59.25 26.30
C THR A 814 37.48 60.13 27.31
N ASN A 815 36.90 60.35 28.50
CA ASN A 815 37.54 61.09 29.58
C ASN A 815 38.71 60.34 30.25
N THR A 816 38.76 59.00 30.14
CA THR A 816 39.80 58.17 30.76
C THR A 816 40.86 57.70 29.77
N ASP A 817 40.53 57.56 28.49
CA ASP A 817 41.45 57.11 27.45
C ASP A 817 41.40 58.03 26.21
N PRO A 818 42.49 58.77 25.91
CA PRO A 818 42.52 59.74 24.82
C PRO A 818 42.47 59.10 23.42
N ARG A 819 42.58 57.77 23.33
CA ARG A 819 42.47 57.03 22.06
C ARG A 819 41.04 57.03 21.51
N VAL A 820 40.03 57.28 22.34
CA VAL A 820 38.61 57.24 21.96
C VAL A 820 38.09 58.63 21.57
N ARG A 821 37.38 58.74 20.45
CA ARG A 821 36.76 59.98 19.95
C ARG A 821 35.27 59.75 19.70
N LEU A 822 34.42 60.53 20.35
CA LEU A 822 32.97 60.53 20.12
C LEU A 822 32.58 61.56 19.06
N LEU A 823 31.78 61.14 18.08
CA LEU A 823 31.09 62.02 17.13
C LEU A 823 29.58 61.82 17.27
N GLN A 824 28.83 62.90 17.50
CA GLN A 824 27.37 62.83 17.57
C GLN A 824 26.73 63.33 16.27
N GLN A 825 25.69 62.65 15.82
CA GLN A 825 24.88 63.01 14.66
C GLN A 825 23.40 62.74 14.90
N GLU A 826 22.53 63.37 14.10
CA GLU A 826 21.13 62.95 14.02
C GLU A 826 21.02 61.56 13.39
N ASN A 827 20.03 60.76 13.81
CA ASN A 827 19.84 59.40 13.29
C ASN A 827 19.64 59.40 11.77
N ARG A 828 20.67 58.94 11.08
CA ARG A 828 20.77 58.88 9.63
C ARG A 828 21.15 57.48 9.12
N GLY A 829 21.26 56.50 10.03
CA GLY A 829 21.55 55.10 9.76
C GLY A 829 23.04 54.76 9.84
N LYS A 830 23.31 53.48 10.16
CA LYS A 830 24.66 52.91 10.32
C LYS A 830 25.64 53.27 9.20
N ALA A 831 25.25 53.10 7.93
CA ALA A 831 26.13 53.39 6.80
C ALA A 831 26.58 54.87 6.74
N ARG A 832 25.69 55.83 7.05
CA ARG A 832 26.04 57.26 7.11
C ARG A 832 26.91 57.57 8.33
N ALA A 833 26.64 56.94 9.48
CA ALA A 833 27.48 57.07 10.66
C ALA A 833 28.92 56.57 10.39
N LEU A 834 29.06 55.41 9.74
CA LEU A 834 30.38 54.87 9.36
C LEU A 834 31.09 55.73 8.30
N GLN A 835 30.38 56.31 7.32
CA GLN A 835 30.97 57.27 6.38
C GLN A 835 31.54 58.51 7.10
N ARG A 836 30.79 59.06 8.08
CA ARG A 836 31.25 60.19 8.88
C ARG A 836 32.48 59.82 9.71
N GLY A 837 32.50 58.64 10.30
CA GLY A 837 33.67 58.11 11.01
C GLY A 837 34.89 57.99 10.11
N LEU A 838 34.73 57.38 8.93
CA LEU A 838 35.80 57.19 7.95
C LEU A 838 36.39 58.50 7.43
N ALA A 839 35.55 59.53 7.28
CA ALA A 839 35.98 60.87 6.85
C ALA A 839 36.95 61.55 7.84
N VAL A 840 36.84 61.24 9.14
CA VAL A 840 37.70 61.81 10.19
C VAL A 840 38.78 60.86 10.70
N ALA A 841 38.83 59.63 10.17
CA ALA A 841 39.81 58.60 10.51
C ALA A 841 41.21 59.01 10.03
N ARG A 842 42.21 58.92 10.91
CA ARG A 842 43.57 59.40 10.65
C ARG A 842 44.45 58.41 9.90
N HIS A 843 44.19 57.12 10.07
CA HIS A 843 45.10 56.06 9.64
C HIS A 843 44.67 55.37 8.34
N GLY A 844 45.61 54.65 7.71
CA GLY A 844 45.43 53.99 6.41
C GLY A 844 44.62 52.69 6.46
N ILE A 845 44.41 52.11 7.64
CA ILE A 845 43.60 50.90 7.85
C ILE A 845 42.41 51.23 8.73
N ALA A 846 41.21 50.95 8.22
CA ALA A 846 39.95 51.09 8.95
C ALA A 846 39.51 49.73 9.48
N VAL A 847 39.33 49.61 10.78
CA VAL A 847 38.80 48.40 11.44
C VAL A 847 37.35 48.64 11.82
N PHE A 848 36.41 47.83 11.34
CA PHE A 848 34.99 47.95 11.68
C PHE A 848 34.63 46.97 12.81
N ILE A 849 34.05 47.49 13.87
CA ILE A 849 33.56 46.72 15.03
C ILE A 849 32.16 47.20 15.39
N ASP A 850 31.23 46.27 15.59
CA ASP A 850 29.88 46.59 16.08
C ASP A 850 29.96 46.90 17.58
N GLY A 851 29.15 47.85 18.09
CA GLY A 851 29.25 48.29 19.49
C GLY A 851 28.78 47.28 20.53
N ASP A 852 28.34 46.09 20.12
CA ASP A 852 28.04 44.92 20.97
C ASP A 852 29.09 43.80 20.87
N THR A 853 30.23 44.05 20.24
CA THR A 853 31.25 43.04 19.95
C THR A 853 32.48 43.18 20.83
N GLN A 854 32.75 42.15 21.63
CA GLN A 854 33.89 42.08 22.55
C GLN A 854 35.09 41.37 21.89
N CYS A 855 36.24 42.03 21.86
CA CYS A 855 37.47 41.45 21.30
C CYS A 855 38.25 40.65 22.36
N GLN A 856 38.81 39.50 21.98
CA GLN A 856 39.89 38.85 22.74
C GLN A 856 41.20 39.63 22.61
N ARG A 857 42.13 39.44 23.55
CA ARG A 857 43.40 40.18 23.56
C ARG A 857 44.20 40.07 22.27
N ASP A 858 44.20 38.90 21.62
CA ASP A 858 44.92 38.67 20.36
C ASP A 858 44.10 38.96 19.10
N THR A 859 42.86 39.45 19.22
CA THR A 859 41.95 39.67 18.07
C THR A 859 42.53 40.62 17.04
N LEU A 860 42.94 41.83 17.46
CA LEU A 860 43.48 42.84 16.55
C LEU A 860 44.83 42.44 15.95
N PRO A 861 45.81 41.94 16.72
CA PRO A 861 47.04 41.39 16.15
C PRO A 861 46.76 40.37 15.04
N ARG A 862 45.89 39.37 15.31
CA ARG A 862 45.51 38.32 14.35
C ARG A 862 44.81 38.88 13.11
N LEU A 863 43.89 39.83 13.31
CA LEU A 863 43.10 40.41 12.22
C LEU A 863 43.98 41.19 11.24
N LEU A 864 45.04 41.83 11.75
CA LEU A 864 45.87 42.76 10.97
C LEU A 864 47.08 42.11 10.33
N GLU A 865 47.54 40.94 10.85
CA GLU A 865 48.62 40.11 10.28
C GLU A 865 48.60 40.05 8.72
N PRO A 866 47.46 39.82 8.03
CA PRO A 866 47.46 39.68 6.57
C PRO A 866 47.77 40.95 5.79
N PHE A 867 47.70 42.15 6.39
CA PHE A 867 48.04 43.41 5.71
C PHE A 867 49.54 43.59 5.47
N ALA A 868 50.38 42.68 5.98
CA ALA A 868 51.76 42.57 5.52
C ALA A 868 51.86 42.28 4.01
N ASP A 869 50.84 41.66 3.38
CA ASP A 869 50.72 41.56 1.93
C ASP A 869 49.96 42.79 1.39
N ALA A 870 50.64 43.62 0.60
CA ALA A 870 50.06 44.82 -0.01
C ALA A 870 48.84 44.53 -0.92
N ARG A 871 48.69 43.30 -1.43
CA ARG A 871 47.55 42.91 -2.27
C ARG A 871 46.26 42.66 -1.48
N VAL A 872 46.36 42.52 -0.16
CA VAL A 872 45.20 42.30 0.71
C VAL A 872 44.52 43.65 0.94
N GLY A 873 43.34 43.82 0.37
CA GLY A 873 42.52 45.02 0.53
C GLY A 873 41.58 44.94 1.75
N ALA A 874 41.15 43.72 2.13
CA ALA A 874 40.29 43.50 3.28
C ALA A 874 40.54 42.17 3.99
N VAL A 875 40.29 42.17 5.30
CA VAL A 875 40.39 40.99 6.17
C VAL A 875 39.09 40.82 6.96
N SER A 876 38.53 39.62 6.91
CA SER A 876 37.40 39.20 7.73
C SER A 876 37.89 38.48 8.98
N GLY A 877 37.48 38.96 10.15
CA GLY A 877 37.64 38.23 11.41
C GLY A 877 36.53 37.20 11.63
N HIS A 878 36.58 36.55 12.80
CA HIS A 878 35.68 35.48 13.19
C HIS A 878 34.77 35.91 14.35
N ALA A 879 33.51 36.21 14.04
CA ALA A 879 32.50 36.50 15.04
C ALA A 879 31.92 35.20 15.65
N LYS A 880 31.96 35.06 16.99
CA LYS A 880 31.33 33.98 17.76
C LYS A 880 30.19 34.51 18.63
N VAL A 881 29.16 33.69 18.84
CA VAL A 881 28.01 34.03 19.68
C VAL A 881 28.36 33.83 21.15
N GLY A 882 28.24 34.89 21.96
CA GLY A 882 28.58 34.85 23.40
C GLY A 882 27.44 34.42 24.33
N ASN A 883 26.19 34.71 23.98
CA ASN A 883 25.02 34.54 24.86
C ASN A 883 24.26 33.21 24.61
N LEU A 884 24.88 32.07 24.95
CA LEU A 884 24.34 30.72 24.67
C LEU A 884 23.23 30.23 25.61
N ARG A 885 22.46 31.14 26.23
CA ARG A 885 21.45 30.82 27.25
C ARG A 885 20.23 30.12 26.66
N THR A 886 19.74 30.58 25.51
CA THR A 886 18.53 30.04 24.88
C THR A 886 18.83 29.00 23.81
N PHE A 887 17.85 28.14 23.50
CA PHE A 887 17.93 27.22 22.36
C PHE A 887 18.19 27.96 21.04
N ILE A 888 17.60 29.16 20.90
CA ILE A 888 17.74 29.98 19.71
C ILE A 888 19.19 30.45 19.52
N ALA A 889 19.78 31.04 20.56
CA ALA A 889 21.18 31.47 20.51
C ALA A 889 22.15 30.30 20.26
N ARG A 890 21.86 29.10 20.80
CA ARG A 890 22.67 27.89 20.53
C ARG A 890 22.58 27.39 19.09
N CYS A 891 21.43 27.55 18.43
CA CYS A 891 21.29 27.23 17.01
C CYS A 891 22.03 28.27 16.15
N GLN A 892 21.94 29.56 16.49
CA GLN A 892 22.73 30.59 15.80
C GLN A 892 24.23 30.38 15.95
N ALA A 893 24.70 29.93 17.12
CA ALA A 893 26.10 29.58 17.31
C ALA A 893 26.56 28.46 16.38
N LEU A 894 25.73 27.42 16.20
CA LEU A 894 26.00 26.34 15.24
C LEU A 894 25.97 26.87 13.79
N GLU A 895 25.00 27.73 13.46
CA GLU A 895 24.90 28.36 12.14
C GLU A 895 26.14 29.22 11.83
N TYR A 896 26.65 29.99 12.79
CA TYR A 896 27.87 30.79 12.61
C TYR A 896 29.08 29.88 12.38
N THR A 897 29.14 28.77 13.12
CA THR A 897 30.19 27.75 12.96
C THR A 897 30.15 27.10 11.57
N CYS A 898 28.97 26.73 11.08
CA CYS A 898 28.80 26.09 9.77
C CYS A 898 28.91 27.09 8.61
N GLY A 899 28.18 28.20 8.66
CA GLY A 899 27.97 29.12 7.55
C GLY A 899 28.97 30.28 7.44
N PHE A 900 29.54 30.75 8.56
CA PHE A 900 30.54 31.83 8.49
C PHE A 900 31.98 31.33 8.54
N ASN A 901 32.24 30.19 9.16
CA ASN A 901 33.61 29.73 9.34
C ASN A 901 34.04 28.73 8.27
N LEU A 902 33.28 27.64 8.09
CA LEU A 902 33.59 26.63 7.08
C LEU A 902 33.58 27.21 5.66
N ASP A 903 32.50 27.91 5.29
CA ASP A 903 32.37 28.53 3.96
C ASP A 903 33.48 29.58 3.73
N ARG A 904 33.83 30.42 4.71
CA ARG A 904 34.88 31.43 4.51
C ARG A 904 36.28 30.85 4.43
N ARG A 905 36.59 29.77 5.17
CA ARG A 905 37.84 29.01 5.00
C ARG A 905 37.97 28.49 3.57
N ALA A 906 36.90 27.91 3.05
CA ALA A 906 36.85 27.44 1.66
C ALA A 906 37.00 28.61 0.66
N TYR A 907 36.23 29.69 0.84
CA TYR A 907 36.17 30.81 -0.10
C TYR A 907 37.43 31.68 -0.11
N THR A 908 38.18 31.73 1.00
CA THR A 908 39.48 32.42 1.05
C THR A 908 40.47 31.83 0.05
N ARG A 909 40.44 30.50 -0.15
CA ARG A 909 41.37 29.83 -1.07
C ARG A 909 41.14 30.20 -2.53
N TRP A 910 39.90 30.53 -2.87
CA TRP A 910 39.47 30.91 -4.21
C TRP A 910 39.22 32.42 -4.37
N ASP A 911 39.52 33.21 -3.33
CA ASP A 911 39.29 34.65 -3.30
C ASP A 911 37.85 35.02 -3.68
N CYS A 912 36.89 34.33 -3.08
CA CYS A 912 35.47 34.44 -3.43
C CYS A 912 34.57 34.68 -2.21
N ILE A 913 35.13 35.32 -1.16
CA ILE A 913 34.39 35.75 0.02
C ILE A 913 33.39 36.84 -0.38
N THR A 914 32.12 36.64 -0.06
CA THR A 914 31.03 37.53 -0.48
C THR A 914 30.65 38.57 0.56
N VAL A 915 31.01 38.35 1.83
CA VAL A 915 30.72 39.27 2.94
C VAL A 915 31.85 39.28 3.95
N VAL A 916 32.47 40.45 4.10
CA VAL A 916 33.33 40.81 5.23
C VAL A 916 32.44 41.44 6.31
N PRO A 917 32.26 40.82 7.50
CA PRO A 917 31.21 41.21 8.43
C PRO A 917 31.53 42.52 9.16
N GLY A 918 30.52 43.35 9.39
CA GLY A 918 30.66 44.58 10.19
C GLY A 918 31.02 44.36 11.67
N ALA A 919 30.79 43.14 12.20
CA ALA A 919 31.11 42.83 13.61
C ALA A 919 32.61 42.79 13.89
N ILE A 920 33.42 42.29 12.95
CA ILE A 920 34.88 42.27 13.08
C ILE A 920 35.53 42.16 11.69
N SER A 921 36.02 43.30 11.20
CA SER A 921 36.72 43.34 9.92
C SER A 921 37.71 44.50 9.84
N ALA A 922 38.64 44.40 8.91
CA ALA A 922 39.60 45.46 8.63
C ALA A 922 39.74 45.65 7.11
N VAL A 923 39.87 46.89 6.66
CA VAL A 923 39.94 47.24 5.23
C VAL A 923 40.92 48.41 5.04
N ARG A 924 41.71 48.39 3.97
CA ARG A 924 42.54 49.55 3.60
C ARG A 924 41.65 50.73 3.22
N LYS A 925 41.93 51.91 3.77
CA LYS A 925 41.18 53.14 3.51
C LYS A 925 41.22 53.51 2.02
N ASP A 926 42.36 53.33 1.36
CA ASP A 926 42.49 53.58 -0.08
C ASP A 926 41.63 52.63 -0.91
N ALA A 927 41.54 51.36 -0.53
CA ALA A 927 40.66 50.40 -1.19
C ALA A 927 39.16 50.74 -1.00
N ILE A 928 38.77 51.29 0.16
CA ILE A 928 37.41 51.81 0.38
C ILE A 928 37.15 53.02 -0.54
N ASN A 929 38.11 53.93 -0.66
CA ASN A 929 37.99 55.11 -1.49
C ASN A 929 37.89 54.75 -2.98
N GLU A 930 38.72 53.82 -3.46
CA GLU A 930 38.66 53.27 -4.83
C GLU A 930 37.31 52.61 -5.13
N ALA A 931 36.74 51.90 -4.16
CA ALA A 931 35.42 51.28 -4.26
C ALA A 931 34.24 52.27 -4.25
N GLY A 932 34.51 53.58 -4.10
CA GLY A 932 33.49 54.63 -4.04
C GLY A 932 32.88 54.84 -2.66
N GLY A 933 33.54 54.38 -1.59
CA GLY A 933 33.07 54.49 -0.21
C GLY A 933 32.01 53.45 0.18
N LEU A 934 31.40 53.63 1.36
CA LEU A 934 30.29 52.79 1.82
C LEU A 934 28.99 53.18 1.09
N SER A 935 28.31 52.25 0.44
CA SER A 935 27.09 52.59 -0.31
C SER A 935 25.89 52.87 0.61
N LEU A 936 25.13 53.90 0.28
CA LEU A 936 23.85 54.23 0.91
C LEU A 936 22.64 53.60 0.20
N GLN A 937 22.88 52.84 -0.87
CA GLN A 937 21.82 52.27 -1.71
C GLN A 937 21.32 50.91 -1.21
N THR A 938 22.04 50.27 -0.29
CA THR A 938 21.74 48.93 0.24
C THR A 938 21.64 48.95 1.76
N LEU A 939 20.94 47.98 2.34
CA LEU A 939 20.79 47.80 3.79
C LEU A 939 21.92 46.95 4.42
N ALA A 940 22.74 46.33 3.59
CA ALA A 940 23.90 45.51 3.96
C ALA A 940 25.15 46.17 3.37
N GLU A 941 25.62 47.23 4.03
CA GLU A 941 26.78 48.02 3.62
C GLU A 941 28.07 47.19 3.53
N ASP A 942 28.16 46.17 4.38
CA ASP A 942 29.30 45.26 4.50
C ASP A 942 29.43 44.32 3.29
N THR A 943 28.31 43.74 2.87
CA THR A 943 28.20 42.89 1.68
C THR A 943 28.46 43.70 0.41
N ASP A 944 27.89 44.90 0.32
CA ASP A 944 28.04 45.78 -0.83
C ASP A 944 29.48 46.28 -1.00
N LEU A 945 30.13 46.69 0.09
CA LEU A 945 31.55 47.05 0.08
C LEU A 945 32.40 45.86 -0.36
N THR A 946 32.12 44.65 0.16
CA THR A 946 32.87 43.42 -0.19
C THR A 946 32.80 43.15 -1.70
N LEU A 947 31.61 43.21 -2.30
CA LEU A 947 31.45 42.99 -3.74
C LEU A 947 32.09 44.12 -4.57
N SER A 948 32.07 45.35 -4.07
CA SER A 948 32.75 46.49 -4.71
C SER A 948 34.27 46.35 -4.67
N LEU A 949 34.85 45.90 -3.55
CA LEU A 949 36.28 45.59 -3.45
C LEU A 949 36.71 44.52 -4.47
N HIS A 950 35.91 43.46 -4.62
CA HIS A 950 36.13 42.45 -5.66
C HIS A 950 36.04 43.01 -7.08
N ARG A 951 35.15 43.98 -7.32
CA ARG A 951 35.08 44.68 -8.61
C ARG A 951 36.38 45.41 -8.94
N HIS A 952 37.07 45.93 -7.92
CA HIS A 952 38.40 46.55 -8.01
C HIS A 952 39.56 45.55 -7.85
N ARG A 953 39.30 44.23 -7.89
CA ARG A 953 40.29 43.14 -7.80
C ARG A 953 41.14 43.16 -6.51
N GLN A 954 40.59 43.71 -5.44
CA GLN A 954 41.20 43.69 -4.12
C GLN A 954 41.06 42.28 -3.52
N ARG A 955 42.15 41.70 -3.00
CA ARG A 955 42.13 40.36 -2.41
C ARG A 955 41.53 40.41 -1.01
N ILE A 956 40.66 39.45 -0.69
CA ILE A 956 39.98 39.38 0.60
C ILE A 956 40.33 38.07 1.32
N VAL A 957 40.73 38.17 2.58
CA VAL A 957 41.22 37.02 3.37
C VAL A 957 40.39 36.84 4.64
N TYR A 958 40.15 35.59 5.05
CA TYR A 958 39.53 35.26 6.34
C TYR A 958 40.57 34.76 7.33
N VAL A 959 40.54 35.29 8.56
CA VAL A 959 41.40 34.85 9.67
C VAL A 959 40.54 34.22 10.77
N PRO A 960 40.52 32.88 10.90
CA PRO A 960 39.67 32.19 11.88
C PRO A 960 40.11 32.41 13.33
N ASP A 961 41.38 32.77 13.55
CA ASP A 961 41.97 32.96 14.87
C ASP A 961 41.72 34.39 15.43
N ALA A 962 41.22 35.33 14.62
CA ALA A 962 40.82 36.66 15.06
C ALA A 962 39.38 36.64 15.61
N ILE A 963 39.22 36.16 16.85
CA ILE A 963 37.91 35.85 17.45
C ILE A 963 37.32 37.06 18.17
N ALA A 964 36.09 37.45 17.81
CA ALA A 964 35.32 38.45 18.51
C ALA A 964 33.95 37.90 18.96
N TRP A 965 33.52 38.20 20.18
CA TRP A 965 32.27 37.69 20.76
C TRP A 965 31.15 38.72 20.63
N THR A 966 30.04 38.34 20.00
CA THR A 966 28.87 39.22 19.75
C THR A 966 27.60 38.65 20.38
N GLU A 967 26.59 39.50 20.56
CA GLU A 967 25.29 39.15 21.11
C GLU A 967 24.30 38.74 20.00
N ALA A 968 23.77 37.50 20.09
CA ALA A 968 22.78 36.96 19.18
C ALA A 968 21.35 37.12 19.73
N PRO A 969 20.32 37.26 18.87
CA PRO A 969 18.92 37.26 19.29
C PRO A 969 18.51 36.04 20.14
N GLU A 970 17.83 36.29 21.25
CA GLU A 970 17.37 35.22 22.14
C GLU A 970 15.92 34.74 21.85
N SER A 971 15.15 35.48 21.05
CA SER A 971 13.76 35.17 20.69
C SER A 971 13.55 35.05 19.18
N VAL A 972 12.55 34.26 18.78
CA VAL A 972 12.19 34.04 17.36
C VAL A 972 11.80 35.35 16.67
N ARG A 973 11.08 36.25 17.35
CA ARG A 973 10.64 37.54 16.78
C ARG A 973 11.83 38.45 16.49
N THR A 974 12.78 38.54 17.42
CA THR A 974 14.01 39.35 17.28
C THR A 974 14.92 38.74 16.21
N LEU A 975 15.03 37.41 16.17
CA LEU A 975 15.76 36.69 15.12
C LEU A 975 15.15 36.93 13.72
N ALA A 976 13.84 36.80 13.56
CA ALA A 976 13.17 37.01 12.27
C ALA A 976 13.36 38.44 11.74
N LYS A 977 13.39 39.46 12.61
CA LYS A 977 13.74 40.84 12.22
C LYS A 977 15.17 40.95 11.68
N GLN A 978 16.13 40.32 12.38
CA GLN A 978 17.53 40.28 11.94
C GLN A 978 17.67 39.56 10.59
N ARG A 979 17.06 38.38 10.45
CA ARG A 979 17.15 37.56 9.23
C ARG A 979 16.45 38.21 8.04
N PHE A 980 15.32 38.86 8.25
CA PHE A 980 14.68 39.66 7.20
C PHE A 980 15.61 40.78 6.71
N ARG A 981 16.28 41.49 7.63
CA ARG A 981 17.25 42.55 7.27
C ARG A 981 18.38 41.99 6.41
N TRP A 982 18.97 40.88 6.82
CA TRP A 982 20.06 40.22 6.08
C TRP A 982 19.58 39.71 4.72
N ALA A 983 18.46 38.99 4.67
CA ALA A 983 17.88 38.50 3.42
C ALA A 983 17.59 39.64 2.44
N TYR A 984 17.01 40.74 2.90
CA TYR A 984 16.71 41.91 2.08
C TYR A 984 17.98 42.62 1.59
N GLY A 985 18.95 42.84 2.48
CA GLY A 985 20.23 43.46 2.14
C GLY A 985 21.04 42.62 1.15
N THR A 986 21.12 41.31 1.35
CA THR A 986 21.76 40.38 0.41
C THR A 986 21.07 40.43 -0.95
N LEU A 987 19.74 40.41 -0.99
CA LEU A 987 18.98 40.51 -2.25
C LEU A 987 19.24 41.83 -2.99
N GLN A 988 19.36 42.95 -2.26
CA GLN A 988 19.75 44.24 -2.84
C GLN A 988 21.16 44.19 -3.45
N CYS A 989 22.13 43.64 -2.72
CA CYS A 989 23.51 43.54 -3.20
C CYS A 989 23.63 42.65 -4.44
N LEU A 990 22.98 41.47 -4.43
CA LEU A 990 22.93 40.56 -5.58
C LEU A 990 22.31 41.22 -6.81
N TRP A 991 21.27 42.04 -6.62
CA TRP A 991 20.61 42.75 -7.72
C TRP A 991 21.46 43.90 -8.29
N LYS A 992 22.10 44.68 -7.40
CA LYS A 992 23.00 45.78 -7.77
C LYS A 992 24.23 45.28 -8.52
N HIS A 993 24.78 44.13 -8.11
CA HIS A 993 25.97 43.49 -8.68
C HIS A 993 25.64 42.30 -9.60
N ARG A 994 24.44 42.27 -10.19
CA ARG A 994 23.99 41.14 -11.03
C ARG A 994 24.87 40.89 -12.26
N ASP A 995 25.58 41.91 -12.73
CA ASP A 995 26.58 41.86 -13.80
C ASP A 995 27.82 41.00 -13.46
N MET A 996 28.05 40.73 -12.18
CA MET A 996 29.14 39.88 -11.71
C MET A 996 28.75 38.38 -11.68
N VAL A 997 27.45 38.06 -11.72
CA VAL A 997 26.94 36.69 -11.66
C VAL A 997 27.17 35.99 -13.00
N PHE A 998 27.73 34.77 -12.99
CA PHE A 998 28.16 34.02 -14.17
C PHE A 998 29.17 34.76 -15.07
N ASN A 999 29.96 35.65 -14.47
CA ASN A 999 30.97 36.41 -15.20
C ASN A 999 32.38 35.89 -14.88
N TRP A 1000 33.08 35.40 -15.90
CA TRP A 1000 34.43 34.82 -15.77
C TRP A 1000 35.49 35.84 -15.32
N ASN A 1001 35.26 37.13 -15.54
CA ASN A 1001 36.20 38.19 -15.12
C ASN A 1001 36.42 38.23 -13.60
N TYR A 1002 35.45 37.72 -12.82
CA TYR A 1002 35.52 37.63 -11.36
C TYR A 1002 35.78 36.20 -10.87
N ARG A 1003 36.23 35.29 -11.75
CA ARG A 1003 36.65 33.92 -11.43
C ARG A 1003 35.62 33.17 -10.56
N ALA A 1004 36.06 32.58 -9.44
CA ALA A 1004 35.21 31.80 -8.54
C ALA A 1004 34.13 32.63 -7.84
N LEU A 1005 34.31 33.94 -7.65
CA LEU A 1005 33.25 34.80 -7.13
C LEU A 1005 32.05 34.82 -8.09
N GLY A 1006 32.31 35.03 -9.38
CA GLY A 1006 31.28 35.14 -10.41
C GLY A 1006 30.59 33.81 -10.76
N TRP A 1007 31.34 32.70 -10.81
CA TRP A 1007 30.81 31.40 -11.25
C TRP A 1007 30.45 30.42 -10.14
N PHE A 1008 30.93 30.64 -8.91
CA PHE A 1008 30.67 29.73 -7.80
C PHE A 1008 29.93 30.43 -6.65
N SER A 1009 30.51 31.47 -6.04
CA SER A 1009 29.91 32.08 -4.85
C SER A 1009 28.59 32.81 -5.13
N LEU A 1010 28.55 33.70 -6.13
CA LEU A 1010 27.33 34.48 -6.41
C LEU A 1010 26.16 33.62 -6.92
N PRO A 1011 26.36 32.67 -7.86
CA PRO A 1011 25.31 31.72 -8.25
C PRO A 1011 24.86 30.84 -7.09
N SER A 1012 25.79 30.42 -6.22
CA SER A 1012 25.48 29.65 -5.01
C SER A 1012 24.56 30.43 -4.06
N ILE A 1013 24.77 31.73 -3.86
CA ILE A 1013 23.86 32.54 -3.03
C ILE A 1013 22.48 32.64 -3.68
N TRP A 1014 22.41 32.94 -4.99
CA TRP A 1014 21.14 32.99 -5.72
C TRP A 1014 20.35 31.69 -5.59
N PHE A 1015 21.01 30.55 -5.84
CA PHE A 1015 20.34 29.26 -5.83
C PHE A 1015 20.05 28.76 -4.41
N PHE A 1016 21.07 28.59 -3.55
CA PHE A 1016 20.90 27.91 -2.26
C PHE A 1016 20.30 28.80 -1.16
N GLN A 1017 20.53 30.12 -1.18
CA GLN A 1017 20.00 31.01 -0.13
C GLN A 1017 18.67 31.65 -0.51
N ILE A 1018 18.42 31.92 -1.81
CA ILE A 1018 17.19 32.57 -2.28
C ILE A 1018 16.22 31.55 -2.88
N ILE A 1019 16.55 30.95 -4.03
CA ILE A 1019 15.61 30.11 -4.82
C ILE A 1019 15.19 28.86 -4.05
N LEU A 1020 16.15 28.07 -3.59
CA LEU A 1020 15.90 26.79 -2.91
C LEU A 1020 15.10 26.98 -1.61
N VAL A 1021 15.41 28.04 -0.85
CA VAL A 1021 14.69 28.38 0.39
C VAL A 1021 13.27 28.90 0.11
N ALA A 1022 13.07 29.64 -0.98
CA ALA A 1022 11.75 30.11 -1.40
C ALA A 1022 10.84 28.97 -1.89
N ILE A 1023 11.40 27.95 -2.57
CA ILE A 1023 10.67 26.78 -3.09
C ILE A 1023 10.40 25.73 -2.01
N THR A 1024 11.21 25.69 -0.95
CA THR A 1024 11.10 24.69 0.14
C THR A 1024 9.66 24.45 0.64
N PRO A 1025 8.82 25.47 0.95
CA PRO A 1025 7.46 25.22 1.45
C PRO A 1025 6.57 24.47 0.47
N MET A 1026 6.81 24.62 -0.84
CA MET A 1026 6.07 23.88 -1.87
C MET A 1026 6.50 22.41 -1.91
N VAL A 1027 7.80 22.14 -1.73
CA VAL A 1027 8.33 20.77 -1.59
C VAL A 1027 7.79 20.10 -0.33
N ASP A 1028 7.76 20.83 0.80
CA ASP A 1028 7.21 20.31 2.05
C ASP A 1028 5.71 20.00 1.92
N LEU A 1029 4.94 20.85 1.25
CA LEU A 1029 3.53 20.61 0.97
C LEU A 1029 3.33 19.39 0.05
N PHE A 1030 4.15 19.26 -0.99
CA PHE A 1030 4.12 18.09 -1.88
C PHE A 1030 4.42 16.79 -1.13
N LEU A 1031 5.43 16.79 -0.25
CA LEU A 1031 5.74 15.65 0.62
C LEU A 1031 4.55 15.30 1.52
N LEU A 1032 3.94 16.29 2.20
CA LEU A 1032 2.79 16.05 3.07
C LEU A 1032 1.57 15.52 2.29
N ALA A 1033 1.32 16.07 1.09
CA ALA A 1033 0.25 15.61 0.22
C ALA A 1033 0.48 14.19 -0.32
N SER A 1034 1.73 13.75 -0.44
CA SER A 1034 2.09 12.40 -0.91
C SER A 1034 1.94 11.30 0.15
N LEU A 1035 1.80 11.65 1.43
CA LEU A 1035 1.74 10.69 2.54
C LEU A 1035 0.56 9.69 2.44
N PRO A 1036 -0.68 10.12 2.16
CA PRO A 1036 -1.82 9.21 2.09
C PRO A 1036 -1.76 8.22 0.92
N PHE A 1037 -1.00 8.56 -0.13
CA PHE A 1037 -0.97 7.82 -1.41
C PHE A 1037 0.27 6.93 -1.56
N GLY A 1038 1.05 6.69 -0.49
CA GLY A 1038 2.22 5.79 -0.52
C GLY A 1038 3.45 6.30 -1.29
N ALA A 1039 3.36 7.43 -2.01
CA ALA A 1039 4.45 8.00 -2.81
C ALA A 1039 5.61 8.59 -2.00
N TRP A 1040 5.48 8.67 -0.66
CA TRP A 1040 6.54 9.13 0.25
C TRP A 1040 7.83 8.30 0.15
N ASN A 1041 7.73 7.01 -0.22
CA ASN A 1041 8.88 6.13 -0.43
C ASN A 1041 9.86 6.66 -1.48
N ALA A 1042 9.37 7.33 -2.53
CA ALA A 1042 10.21 7.88 -3.58
C ALA A 1042 10.88 9.20 -3.17
N VAL A 1043 10.25 9.98 -2.28
CA VAL A 1043 10.74 11.31 -1.84
C VAL A 1043 11.71 11.17 -0.66
N LEU A 1044 11.54 10.16 0.17
CA LEU A 1044 12.31 9.93 1.39
C LEU A 1044 13.84 9.88 1.17
N PRO A 1045 14.39 9.24 0.11
CA PRO A 1045 15.83 9.24 -0.16
C PRO A 1045 16.41 10.64 -0.32
N PHE A 1046 15.68 11.57 -0.94
CA PHE A 1046 16.11 12.96 -1.11
C PHE A 1046 16.19 13.69 0.23
N VAL A 1047 15.14 13.53 1.06
CA VAL A 1047 15.09 14.14 2.40
C VAL A 1047 16.23 13.62 3.28
N ILE A 1048 16.45 12.30 3.29
CA ILE A 1048 17.55 11.66 4.04
C ILE A 1048 18.90 12.18 3.55
N THR A 1049 19.10 12.25 2.23
CA THR A 1049 20.36 12.73 1.64
C THR A 1049 20.65 14.18 2.04
N PHE A 1050 19.65 15.07 1.96
CA PHE A 1050 19.78 16.46 2.39
C PHE A 1050 20.15 16.58 3.88
N LEU A 1051 19.43 15.87 4.76
CA LEU A 1051 19.69 15.90 6.20
C LEU A 1051 21.06 15.30 6.55
N ALA A 1052 21.46 14.22 5.87
CA ALA A 1052 22.77 13.61 6.05
C ALA A 1052 23.90 14.56 5.65
N MET A 1053 23.77 15.27 4.52
CA MET A 1053 24.76 16.27 4.10
C MET A 1053 24.88 17.42 5.09
N ASP A 1054 23.77 17.86 5.69
CA ASP A 1054 23.78 18.90 6.71
C ASP A 1054 24.47 18.47 8.01
N VAL A 1055 24.18 17.25 8.48
CA VAL A 1055 24.86 16.68 9.64
C VAL A 1055 26.35 16.52 9.36
N LEU A 1056 26.73 16.08 8.15
CA LEU A 1056 28.12 15.91 7.75
C LEU A 1056 28.87 17.26 7.73
N LEU A 1057 28.27 18.30 7.15
CA LEU A 1057 28.82 19.67 7.16
C LEU A 1057 28.93 20.23 8.58
N ALA A 1058 27.90 20.06 9.40
CA ALA A 1058 27.90 20.54 10.78
C ALA A 1058 28.94 19.83 11.64
N THR A 1059 29.09 18.51 11.47
CA THR A 1059 30.11 17.71 12.15
C THR A 1059 31.51 18.17 11.75
N LEU A 1060 31.78 18.36 10.45
CA LEU A 1060 33.07 18.87 9.98
C LEU A 1060 33.37 20.26 10.54
N ALA A 1061 32.38 21.16 10.53
CA ALA A 1061 32.53 22.51 11.09
C ALA A 1061 32.87 22.46 12.59
N CYS A 1062 32.21 21.58 13.36
CA CYS A 1062 32.55 21.36 14.77
C CYS A 1062 33.98 20.81 14.95
N ILE A 1063 34.42 19.86 14.12
CA ILE A 1063 35.79 19.30 14.16
C ILE A 1063 36.83 20.40 13.88
N LEU A 1064 36.64 21.20 12.83
CA LEU A 1064 37.57 22.26 12.44
C LEU A 1064 37.66 23.37 13.51
N GLU A 1065 36.57 23.62 14.23
CA GLU A 1065 36.50 24.60 15.32
C GLU A 1065 36.81 24.05 16.70
N ARG A 1066 37.15 22.75 16.81
CA ARG A 1066 37.39 22.06 18.09
C ARG A 1066 36.21 22.18 19.06
N GLU A 1067 34.99 22.23 18.52
CA GLU A 1067 33.74 22.23 19.29
C GLU A 1067 33.23 20.78 19.45
N PRO A 1068 32.47 20.47 20.51
CA PRO A 1068 31.91 19.12 20.70
C PRO A 1068 31.02 18.70 19.52
N ILE A 1069 31.29 17.53 18.93
CA ILE A 1069 30.55 16.99 17.78
C ILE A 1069 29.07 16.78 18.11
N THR A 1070 28.72 16.54 19.38
CA THR A 1070 27.33 16.46 19.84
C THR A 1070 26.50 17.71 19.52
N ARG A 1071 27.14 18.87 19.32
CA ARG A 1071 26.46 20.09 18.89
C ARG A 1071 25.98 20.03 17.44
N ALA A 1072 26.63 19.25 16.57
CA ALA A 1072 26.25 19.12 15.16
C ALA A 1072 24.84 18.52 14.98
N TRP A 1073 24.44 17.58 15.84
CA TRP A 1073 23.11 16.96 15.82
C TRP A 1073 21.96 17.97 15.99
N ARG A 1074 22.22 19.16 16.53
CA ARG A 1074 21.24 20.24 16.62
C ARG A 1074 20.78 20.76 15.25
N ILE A 1075 21.51 20.46 14.18
CA ILE A 1075 21.12 20.83 12.81
C ILE A 1075 19.77 20.21 12.42
N LEU A 1076 19.42 19.02 12.92
CA LEU A 1076 18.15 18.35 12.61
C LEU A 1076 16.93 19.09 13.18
N PRO A 1077 16.81 19.35 14.51
CA PRO A 1077 15.70 20.16 15.04
C PRO A 1077 15.75 21.60 14.55
N MET A 1078 16.95 22.13 14.22
CA MET A 1078 17.08 23.42 13.55
C MET A 1078 16.40 23.39 12.18
N ARG A 1079 16.54 22.32 11.38
CA ARG A 1079 15.88 22.24 10.06
C ARG A 1079 14.35 22.28 10.16
N LEU A 1080 13.75 21.72 11.20
CA LEU A 1080 12.29 21.74 11.40
C LEU A 1080 11.77 23.10 11.90
N ILE A 1081 12.50 23.76 12.79
CA ILE A 1081 12.03 25.00 13.46
C ILE A 1081 12.54 26.27 12.75
N TYR A 1082 13.80 26.27 12.31
CA TYR A 1082 14.43 27.45 11.71
C TYR A 1082 14.10 27.62 10.23
N ARG A 1083 14.01 26.53 9.46
CA ARG A 1083 13.85 26.63 8.00
C ARG A 1083 12.53 27.27 7.58
N PRO A 1084 11.36 26.97 8.21
CA PRO A 1084 10.12 27.67 7.90
C PRO A 1084 10.22 29.18 8.19
N MET A 1085 10.86 29.54 9.31
CA MET A 1085 11.10 30.95 9.66
C MET A 1085 12.00 31.66 8.63
N LEU A 1086 13.08 31.00 8.17
CA LEU A 1086 13.96 31.55 7.13
C LEU A 1086 13.22 31.71 5.80
N SER A 1087 12.42 30.71 5.40
CA SER A 1087 11.59 30.79 4.19
C SER A 1087 10.60 31.95 4.26
N TYR A 1088 9.93 32.16 5.40
CA TYR A 1088 9.10 33.34 5.64
C TYR A 1088 9.89 34.65 5.49
N CYS A 1089 11.12 34.73 6.03
CA CYS A 1089 11.96 35.93 5.92
C CYS A 1089 12.37 36.23 4.47
N ILE A 1090 12.73 35.19 3.70
CA ILE A 1090 13.08 35.30 2.28
C ILE A 1090 11.88 35.75 1.45
N TRP A 1091 10.72 35.13 1.63
CA TRP A 1091 9.49 35.55 0.95
C TRP A 1091 9.11 36.99 1.29
N LYS A 1092 9.20 37.37 2.57
CA LYS A 1092 8.98 38.75 3.00
C LYS A 1092 9.98 39.71 2.35
N ALA A 1093 11.25 39.33 2.21
CA ALA A 1093 12.28 40.12 1.53
C ALA A 1093 11.98 40.30 0.03
N ILE A 1094 11.66 39.21 -0.67
CA ILE A 1094 11.27 39.23 -2.08
C ILE A 1094 10.05 40.13 -2.29
N LEU A 1095 8.99 39.96 -1.49
CA LEU A 1095 7.77 40.78 -1.59
C LEU A 1095 8.04 42.26 -1.31
N ARG A 1096 8.93 42.59 -0.37
CA ARG A 1096 9.33 43.97 -0.08
C ARG A 1096 10.17 44.57 -1.21
N ALA A 1097 11.03 43.79 -1.84
CA ALA A 1097 11.85 44.22 -2.97
C ALA A 1097 10.97 44.52 -4.18
N ILE A 1098 10.00 43.64 -4.46
CA ILE A 1098 8.99 43.86 -5.48
C ILE A 1098 8.14 45.12 -5.18
N LYS A 1099 7.81 45.38 -3.91
CA LYS A 1099 7.08 46.58 -3.50
C LYS A 1099 7.88 47.88 -3.62
N GLY A 1100 9.20 47.80 -3.77
CA GLY A 1100 10.08 48.96 -3.75
C GLY A 1100 10.01 49.75 -2.44
N ALA A 1101 9.69 49.09 -1.33
CA ALA A 1101 9.53 49.74 -0.03
C ALA A 1101 10.88 49.99 0.63
N TRP A 1102 11.10 51.20 1.14
CA TRP A 1102 12.27 51.48 1.97
C TRP A 1102 12.17 50.76 3.32
N VAL A 1103 13.28 50.21 3.79
CA VAL A 1103 13.39 49.53 5.09
C VAL A 1103 14.44 50.29 5.90
N SER A 1104 14.01 50.91 7.00
CA SER A 1104 14.91 51.63 7.90
C SER A 1104 15.75 50.69 8.77
N TRP A 1105 16.84 51.21 9.31
CA TRP A 1105 17.60 50.55 10.37
C TRP A 1105 16.75 50.48 11.65
N GLY A 1106 16.02 49.38 11.84
CA GLY A 1106 15.28 49.09 13.06
C GLY A 1106 16.10 48.26 14.04
N LYS A 1107 16.31 48.75 15.26
CA LYS A 1107 17.20 48.13 16.25
C LYS A 1107 16.56 46.93 16.98
N LEU A 1108 17.40 45.98 17.40
CA LEU A 1108 17.12 44.85 18.29
C LEU A 1108 17.40 45.26 19.76
N GLU A 1109 16.56 44.87 20.71
CA GLU A 1109 16.82 45.06 22.15
C GLU A 1109 17.99 44.18 22.60
N ARG A 1110 18.93 44.76 23.37
CA ARG A 1110 20.15 44.09 23.88
C ARG A 1110 20.02 43.75 25.36
N THR A 1111 20.52 42.58 25.74
CA THR A 1111 20.44 42.01 27.09
C THR A 1111 21.75 42.12 27.88
N ALA A 1112 22.87 42.44 27.22
CA ALA A 1112 24.21 42.50 27.83
C ALA A 1112 24.62 41.19 28.54
N SER A 1113 24.22 40.05 27.97
CA SER A 1113 24.40 38.72 28.56
C SER A 1113 25.66 37.97 28.11
N VAL A 1114 26.51 38.60 27.28
CA VAL A 1114 27.80 38.04 26.87
C VAL A 1114 28.75 38.03 28.07
N PRO A 1115 29.23 36.85 28.53
CA PRO A 1115 30.14 36.79 29.67
C PRO A 1115 31.49 37.40 29.31
N VAL A 1116 32.01 38.26 30.18
CA VAL A 1116 33.34 38.87 30.03
C VAL A 1116 34.38 37.74 30.00
N ARG A 1117 35.02 37.55 28.85
CA ARG A 1117 36.12 36.61 28.66
C ARG A 1117 37.39 37.43 28.44
N VAL A 1118 38.11 37.69 29.54
CA VAL A 1118 39.42 38.38 29.53
C VAL A 1118 40.48 37.48 28.93
#